data_AF-A0A810MSZ4-F1
#
_entry.id   AF-A0A810MSZ4-F1
#
_cell.length_a   1.000
_cell.length_b   1.000
_cell.length_c   1.000
_cell.angle_alpha   90.00
_cell.angle_beta   90.00
_cell.angle_gamma   90.00
#
_symmetry.space_group_name_H-M   'P 1'
#
loop_
_entity.id
_entity.type
_entity.pdbx_description
1 polymer ?
#
loop_
_entity_poly.entity_id
_entity_poly.type
_entity_poly.pdbx_seq_one_letter_code
_entity_poly.pdbx_strand_id
1 'polypeptide(L)'
;MTTTQDERPAAGGIDGGAGPLPQEAGQVSEKEARQVAEAARETEWGKPSFGKELFLGRLRLDLIDPWPQPDPAKTARADEFLARLGEYVRTEVDGAQIERDARIPDEVFQGLGRLGAFGMKIDEEYGGLGLSNLHYCRALMLAGSVSPAIGALLSAHQSIGVPQPLKMFGSAEQKKRFLPRLAAGEVSAFLLTEPDVGSDPARLGATAEPVEGGFKLNGVKLWATNGTVATLLVVMARVPAGDGQRGGITAFVVEGDSPGITVERRNEFLGLRGLENSVTRFHDVFVPADQVIGGVGKGLKIALTTLNTGRLSLPAMCVGAGKWSLNVAREWAAERVQWGRPVGEHEAVAKKLSFIAATTYGMETMLDLCCMLADDDRNDIRIEAALVKLYASELAWQVADELIQIRGGRGYETADSLAARGERPAAVEQILRDLRINRIFEGSTEIMHLLIAREAVDAHLSVAGDIIDPDADLARKARAGARAGAFYARWLPTLAVGRGQTPTGYAEYGPLAGHLRYVERTSRKLARSTFYAMSRWQGRMERKQAFLARIVDIGAELFAMAATCVRAKAERDTRPEGMELADLFCRQARVRAERLFAELWDNTDSIDVKAAKRILGGRYTFLEDGVVTPATDVDQVAAWEPGPSTVGDVRRRIPPVD
;
A
#
# COMPACT_ATOMS: atom_id res chain seq x y z
N MET A 1 11.17 57.09 16.42
CA MET A 1 11.27 57.39 17.86
C MET A 1 10.19 56.55 18.52
N THR A 2 10.55 55.41 19.12
CA THR A 2 10.69 55.23 20.59
C THR A 2 9.40 55.63 21.31
N THR A 3 8.73 54.84 22.13
CA THR A 3 9.05 53.67 23.00
C THR A 3 7.72 53.32 23.72
N THR A 4 7.73 52.25 24.53
CA THR A 4 6.86 51.86 25.68
C THR A 4 5.89 50.71 25.41
N GLN A 5 5.78 49.67 26.24
CA GLN A 5 6.51 49.22 27.44
C GLN A 5 5.98 47.79 27.69
N ASP A 6 6.89 46.87 28.02
CA ASP A 6 6.60 45.53 28.52
C ASP A 6 6.25 45.61 30.02
N GLU A 7 5.15 44.97 30.44
CA GLU A 7 4.97 44.50 31.81
C GLU A 7 4.43 43.07 31.80
N ARG A 8 5.25 42.14 32.31
CA ARG A 8 4.84 40.80 32.76
C ARG A 8 4.52 40.87 34.26
N PRO A 9 3.60 40.06 34.79
CA PRO A 9 3.66 39.61 36.17
C PRO A 9 4.38 38.26 36.28
N ALA A 10 5.20 38.14 37.31
CA ALA A 10 5.93 36.95 37.72
C ALA A 10 5.01 35.95 38.46
N ALA A 11 5.22 34.66 38.23
CA ALA A 11 4.83 33.60 39.16
C ALA A 11 6.07 32.76 39.47
N GLY A 12 6.39 32.68 40.77
CA GLY A 12 7.59 32.09 41.33
C GLY A 12 7.67 30.57 41.18
N GLY A 13 8.91 30.08 41.25
CA GLY A 13 9.25 28.67 41.14
C GLY A 13 8.86 27.84 42.36
N ILE A 14 8.59 26.57 42.09
CA ILE A 14 8.81 25.48 43.03
C ILE A 14 9.62 24.45 42.26
N ASP A 15 10.90 24.36 42.61
CA ASP A 15 11.84 23.34 42.17
C ASP A 15 11.43 22.01 42.84
N GLY A 16 11.02 21.05 42.02
CA GLY A 16 10.75 19.68 42.41
C GLY A 16 11.01 18.82 41.20
N GLY A 17 12.04 17.97 41.27
CA GLY A 17 12.56 17.19 40.14
C GLY A 17 11.47 16.45 39.38
N ALA A 18 11.02 17.05 38.28
CA ALA A 18 10.25 16.40 37.26
C ALA A 18 11.26 15.82 36.27
N GLY A 19 11.27 14.49 36.12
CA GLY A 19 11.83 13.87 34.93
C GLY A 19 11.19 14.49 33.68
N PRO A 20 11.89 14.48 32.53
CA PRO A 20 11.43 15.20 31.35
C PRO A 20 10.03 14.72 30.92
N LEU A 21 9.14 15.68 30.66
CA LEU A 21 7.81 15.44 30.10
C LEU A 21 7.93 14.77 28.70
N PRO A 22 6.91 14.04 28.22
CA PRO A 22 6.94 13.28 26.96
C PRO A 22 7.15 14.09 25.65
N GLN A 23 7.44 15.39 25.71
CA GLN A 23 7.76 16.21 24.53
C GLN A 23 9.23 16.15 24.10
N GLU A 24 10.12 15.52 24.88
CA GLU A 24 11.56 15.43 24.57
C GLU A 24 11.99 14.11 23.90
N ALA A 25 11.12 13.09 23.83
CA ALA A 25 11.40 11.88 23.07
C ALA A 25 11.11 12.08 21.57
N GLY A 26 12.15 12.27 20.76
CA GLY A 26 12.06 12.09 19.30
C GLY A 26 11.53 13.27 18.47
N GLN A 27 11.87 14.51 18.82
CA GLN A 27 11.72 15.63 17.87
C GLN A 27 12.72 15.46 16.72
N VAL A 28 12.28 14.76 15.66
CA VAL A 28 13.01 14.64 14.41
C VAL A 28 12.56 15.78 13.50
N SER A 29 13.50 16.59 13.01
CA SER A 29 13.19 17.63 12.04
C SER A 29 12.73 17.03 10.71
N GLU A 30 11.96 17.79 9.91
CA GLU A 30 11.57 17.40 8.54
C GLU A 30 12.79 16.96 7.70
N LYS A 31 13.93 17.66 7.87
CA LYS A 31 15.19 17.36 7.17
C LYS A 31 15.73 15.98 7.56
N GLU A 32 15.74 15.67 8.85
CA GLU A 32 16.23 14.39 9.37
C GLU A 32 15.32 13.23 8.99
N ALA A 33 14.00 13.39 9.10
CA ALA A 33 13.03 12.38 8.67
C ALA A 33 13.20 12.04 7.18
N ARG A 34 13.37 13.06 6.35
CA ARG A 34 13.65 12.90 4.92
C ARG A 34 14.97 12.18 4.66
N GLN A 35 16.03 12.55 5.39
CA GLN A 35 17.35 11.90 5.26
C GLN A 35 17.30 10.42 5.65
N VAL A 36 16.58 10.08 6.73
CA VAL A 36 16.39 8.70 7.16
C VAL A 36 15.62 7.89 6.10
N ALA A 37 14.54 8.45 5.56
CA ALA A 37 13.78 7.82 4.49
C ALA A 37 14.61 7.62 3.21
N GLU A 38 15.36 8.64 2.77
CA GLU A 38 16.23 8.54 1.58
C GLU A 38 17.40 7.57 1.80
N ALA A 39 17.98 7.51 3.00
CA ALA A 39 19.05 6.57 3.32
C ALA A 39 18.58 5.11 3.37
N ALA A 40 17.31 4.89 3.72
CA ALA A 40 16.69 3.57 3.71
C ALA A 40 16.23 3.14 2.31
N ARG A 41 16.19 4.06 1.34
CA ARG A 41 15.84 3.75 -0.05
C ARG A 41 16.92 2.92 -0.72
N GLU A 42 16.50 2.02 -1.59
CA GLU A 42 17.43 1.23 -2.39
C GLU A 42 17.98 2.03 -3.58
N THR A 43 19.28 2.33 -3.52
CA THR A 43 19.99 3.25 -4.43
C THR A 43 20.71 2.56 -5.58
N GLU A 44 21.00 1.26 -5.48
CA GLU A 44 21.65 0.49 -6.55
C GLU A 44 20.61 0.10 -7.62
N TRP A 45 20.78 0.62 -8.83
CA TRP A 45 19.84 0.45 -9.95
C TRP A 45 20.58 0.12 -11.24
N GLY A 46 20.16 -0.95 -11.91
CA GLY A 46 20.59 -1.28 -13.27
C GLY A 46 19.50 -1.87 -14.18
N LYS A 47 18.31 -2.18 -13.63
CA LYS A 47 17.23 -2.85 -14.35
C LYS A 47 16.24 -1.84 -14.95
N PRO A 48 15.65 -2.12 -16.12
CA PRO A 48 14.61 -1.27 -16.71
C PRO A 48 13.31 -1.29 -15.89
N SER A 49 12.56 -0.18 -15.95
CA SER A 49 11.20 -0.04 -15.39
C SER A 49 10.29 0.61 -16.44
N PHE A 50 9.15 -0.01 -16.73
CA PHE A 50 8.18 0.51 -17.68
C PHE A 50 7.55 1.82 -17.18
N GLY A 51 7.18 1.86 -15.90
CA GLY A 51 6.58 3.05 -15.27
C GLY A 51 7.53 4.24 -15.30
N LYS A 52 8.82 4.04 -14.97
CA LYS A 52 9.82 5.13 -14.99
C LYS A 52 10.01 5.70 -16.40
N GLU A 53 10.05 4.83 -17.42
CA GLU A 53 10.17 5.25 -18.82
C GLU A 53 8.94 6.07 -19.26
N LEU A 54 7.75 5.69 -18.81
CA LEU A 54 6.50 6.40 -19.08
C LEU A 54 6.50 7.83 -18.52
N PHE A 55 7.00 8.05 -17.30
CA PHE A 55 7.16 9.39 -16.73
C PHE A 55 8.24 10.22 -17.46
N LEU A 56 9.21 9.57 -18.09
CA LEU A 56 10.23 10.20 -18.93
C LEU A 56 9.77 10.44 -20.38
N GLY A 57 8.50 10.21 -20.69
CA GLY A 57 7.97 10.46 -22.03
C GLY A 57 8.27 9.34 -23.03
N ARG A 58 8.64 8.14 -22.58
CA ARG A 58 9.04 7.01 -23.41
C ARG A 58 8.10 5.82 -23.20
N LEU A 59 7.33 5.49 -24.23
CA LEU A 59 6.49 4.29 -24.25
C LEU A 59 7.33 3.08 -24.71
N ARG A 60 8.00 2.41 -23.76
CA ARG A 60 8.86 1.23 -23.97
C ARG A 60 8.06 -0.08 -23.92
N LEU A 61 7.26 -0.34 -24.95
CA LEU A 61 6.42 -1.54 -25.01
C LEU A 61 7.22 -2.85 -24.99
N ASP A 62 8.50 -2.83 -25.40
CA ASP A 62 9.41 -3.98 -25.31
C ASP A 62 9.63 -4.52 -23.90
N LEU A 63 9.28 -3.76 -22.86
CA LEU A 63 9.34 -4.20 -21.46
C LEU A 63 8.10 -4.98 -21.01
N ILE A 64 7.01 -4.95 -21.79
CA ILE A 64 5.72 -5.57 -21.42
C ILE A 64 5.05 -6.35 -22.56
N ASP A 65 5.51 -6.20 -23.82
CA ASP A 65 5.06 -6.92 -25.02
C ASP A 65 6.26 -7.70 -25.62
N PRO A 66 6.19 -9.04 -25.78
CA PRO A 66 5.03 -9.90 -25.52
C PRO A 66 4.60 -9.91 -24.05
N TRP A 67 3.29 -10.05 -23.84
CA TRP A 67 2.72 -10.18 -22.50
C TRP A 67 3.47 -11.28 -21.73
N PRO A 68 4.02 -10.98 -20.53
CA PRO A 68 4.77 -11.97 -19.76
C PRO A 68 3.95 -13.22 -19.50
N GLN A 69 4.61 -14.38 -19.49
CA GLN A 69 3.97 -15.67 -19.23
C GLN A 69 4.62 -16.32 -18.01
N PRO A 70 3.83 -16.81 -17.04
CA PRO A 70 4.37 -17.57 -15.93
C PRO A 70 4.92 -18.92 -16.40
N ASP A 71 5.81 -19.51 -15.60
CA ASP A 71 6.33 -20.86 -15.86
C ASP A 71 5.17 -21.89 -15.85
N PRO A 72 4.98 -22.69 -16.91
CA PRO A 72 3.85 -23.62 -17.01
C PRO A 72 3.83 -24.69 -15.92
N ALA A 73 4.98 -25.20 -15.50
CA ALA A 73 5.06 -26.25 -14.47
C ALA A 73 4.71 -25.69 -13.09
N LYS A 74 5.21 -24.49 -12.76
CA LYS A 74 4.82 -23.76 -11.54
C LYS A 74 3.33 -23.41 -11.56
N THR A 75 2.80 -23.03 -12.72
CA THR A 75 1.37 -22.71 -12.90
C THR A 75 0.49 -23.92 -12.60
N ALA A 76 0.81 -25.10 -13.15
CA ALA A 76 0.04 -26.31 -12.91
C ALA A 76 -0.03 -26.70 -11.41
N ARG A 77 1.10 -26.61 -10.69
CA ARG A 77 1.15 -26.87 -9.24
C ARG A 77 0.36 -25.84 -8.44
N ALA A 78 0.45 -24.57 -8.84
CA ALA A 78 -0.29 -23.50 -8.20
C ALA A 78 -1.81 -23.66 -8.41
N ASP A 79 -2.24 -24.05 -9.61
CA ASP A 79 -3.65 -24.27 -9.93
C ASP A 79 -4.25 -25.43 -9.10
N GLU A 80 -3.48 -26.49 -8.83
CA GLU A 80 -3.91 -27.57 -7.91
C GLU A 80 -4.15 -27.03 -6.48
N PHE A 81 -3.22 -26.22 -5.97
CA PHE A 81 -3.38 -25.57 -4.67
C PHE A 81 -4.59 -24.63 -4.66
N LEU A 82 -4.75 -23.79 -5.69
CA LEU A 82 -5.87 -22.85 -5.80
C LEU A 82 -7.23 -23.58 -5.86
N ALA A 83 -7.30 -24.74 -6.54
CA ALA A 83 -8.49 -25.57 -6.56
C ALA A 83 -8.85 -26.09 -5.16
N ARG A 84 -7.86 -26.62 -4.43
CA ARG A 84 -8.03 -27.10 -3.04
C ARG A 84 -8.41 -25.98 -2.08
N LEU A 85 -7.73 -24.84 -2.15
CA LEU A 85 -8.07 -23.65 -1.37
C LEU A 85 -9.48 -23.17 -1.67
N GLY A 86 -9.86 -23.12 -2.96
CA GLY A 86 -11.18 -22.72 -3.40
C GLY A 86 -12.28 -23.63 -2.87
N GLU A 87 -12.05 -24.94 -2.87
CA GLU A 87 -12.99 -25.89 -2.29
C GLU A 87 -13.15 -25.68 -0.80
N TYR A 88 -12.03 -25.57 -0.08
CA TYR A 88 -12.03 -25.34 1.36
C TYR A 88 -12.76 -24.05 1.75
N VAL A 89 -12.44 -22.91 1.14
CA VAL A 89 -13.09 -21.64 1.50
C VAL A 89 -14.57 -21.60 1.14
N ARG A 90 -15.03 -22.40 0.18
CA ARG A 90 -16.46 -22.50 -0.17
C ARG A 90 -17.26 -23.39 0.76
N THR A 91 -16.63 -24.42 1.33
CA THR A 91 -17.33 -25.49 2.06
C THR A 91 -17.15 -25.41 3.57
N GLU A 92 -15.97 -24.97 4.03
CA GLU A 92 -15.57 -25.03 5.44
C GLU A 92 -15.45 -23.64 6.10
N VAL A 93 -15.60 -22.55 5.34
CA VAL A 93 -15.46 -21.18 5.86
C VAL A 93 -16.77 -20.41 5.75
N ASP A 94 -17.36 -20.05 6.89
CA ASP A 94 -18.50 -19.11 6.95
C ASP A 94 -17.99 -17.67 7.12
N GLY A 95 -17.92 -16.93 6.01
CA GLY A 95 -17.56 -15.51 6.02
C GLY A 95 -18.53 -14.62 6.81
N ALA A 96 -19.82 -14.98 6.85
CA ALA A 96 -20.82 -14.23 7.61
C ALA A 96 -20.66 -14.47 9.12
N GLN A 97 -20.25 -15.68 9.53
CA GLN A 97 -19.86 -15.94 10.92
C GLN A 97 -18.69 -15.04 11.33
N ILE A 98 -17.64 -14.96 10.50
CA ILE A 98 -16.46 -14.12 10.80
C ILE A 98 -16.85 -12.65 11.01
N GLU A 99 -17.77 -12.14 10.19
CA GLU A 99 -18.27 -10.76 10.31
C GLU A 99 -19.13 -10.55 11.56
N ARG A 100 -20.03 -11.49 11.88
CA ARG A 100 -20.89 -11.44 13.08
C ARG A 100 -20.08 -11.50 14.37
N ASP A 101 -19.19 -12.49 14.45
CA ASP A 101 -18.40 -12.78 15.65
C ASP A 101 -17.20 -11.83 15.78
N ALA A 102 -16.94 -11.03 14.74
CA ALA A 102 -15.78 -10.15 14.62
C ALA A 102 -14.47 -10.89 14.94
N ARG A 103 -14.35 -12.13 14.49
CA ARG A 103 -13.24 -13.03 14.81
C ARG A 103 -13.16 -14.17 13.79
N ILE A 104 -11.95 -14.55 13.38
CA ILE A 104 -11.73 -15.76 12.57
C ILE A 104 -11.75 -17.00 13.49
N PRO A 105 -12.58 -18.03 13.25
CA PRO A 105 -12.60 -19.27 14.06
C PRO A 105 -11.27 -20.02 14.06
N ASP A 106 -10.94 -20.73 15.16
CA ASP A 106 -9.67 -21.47 15.29
C ASP A 106 -9.55 -22.56 14.20
N GLU A 107 -10.67 -23.19 13.85
CA GLU A 107 -10.78 -24.22 12.83
C GLU A 107 -10.39 -23.71 11.43
N VAL A 108 -10.64 -22.42 11.18
CA VAL A 108 -10.23 -21.75 9.93
C VAL A 108 -8.71 -21.58 9.89
N PHE A 109 -8.07 -21.18 10.99
CA PHE A 109 -6.61 -21.14 11.07
C PHE A 109 -6.00 -22.52 10.85
N GLN A 110 -6.55 -23.55 11.50
CA GLN A 110 -6.05 -24.92 11.36
C GLN A 110 -6.21 -25.47 9.95
N GLY A 111 -7.37 -25.25 9.31
CA GLY A 111 -7.60 -25.70 7.93
C GLY A 111 -6.68 -24.99 6.92
N LEU A 112 -6.47 -23.68 7.09
CA LEU A 112 -5.48 -22.93 6.30
C LEU A 112 -4.05 -23.47 6.53
N GLY A 113 -3.71 -23.84 7.77
CA GLY A 113 -2.47 -24.51 8.12
C GLY A 113 -2.28 -25.85 7.40
N ARG A 114 -3.27 -26.76 7.48
CA ARG A 114 -3.26 -28.07 6.79
C ARG A 114 -3.13 -27.95 5.27
N LEU A 115 -3.69 -26.90 4.69
CA LEU A 115 -3.57 -26.63 3.25
C LEU A 115 -2.19 -26.12 2.84
N GLY A 116 -1.39 -25.61 3.79
CA GLY A 116 -0.13 -24.91 3.50
C GLY A 116 -0.31 -23.43 3.14
N ALA A 117 -1.45 -22.82 3.46
CA ALA A 117 -1.77 -21.45 3.07
C ALA A 117 -0.84 -20.41 3.74
N PHE A 118 -0.31 -20.69 4.94
CA PHE A 118 0.71 -19.84 5.59
C PHE A 118 2.10 -19.97 4.93
N GLY A 119 2.34 -21.05 4.17
CA GLY A 119 3.58 -21.36 3.47
C GLY A 119 3.62 -21.00 1.98
N MET A 120 2.59 -20.33 1.43
CA MET A 120 2.47 -20.05 -0.02
C MET A 120 3.75 -19.53 -0.71
N LYS A 121 4.42 -18.50 -0.17
CA LYS A 121 5.62 -17.89 -0.77
C LYS A 121 6.94 -18.44 -0.25
N ILE A 122 6.91 -19.29 0.78
CA ILE A 122 8.10 -19.88 1.38
C ILE A 122 8.65 -20.92 0.39
N ASP A 123 9.97 -20.96 0.23
CA ASP A 123 10.60 -21.89 -0.71
C ASP A 123 10.41 -23.34 -0.25
N GLU A 124 10.32 -24.26 -1.22
CA GLU A 124 10.03 -25.68 -0.96
C GLU A 124 11.06 -26.34 -0.04
N GLU A 125 12.32 -25.89 -0.08
CA GLU A 125 13.38 -26.39 0.82
C GLU A 125 13.10 -26.13 2.31
N TYR A 126 12.24 -25.17 2.63
CA TYR A 126 11.76 -24.87 3.98
C TYR A 126 10.33 -25.36 4.22
N GLY A 127 9.79 -26.25 3.36
CA GLY A 127 8.45 -26.82 3.51
C GLY A 127 7.30 -25.93 2.99
N GLY A 128 7.61 -24.83 2.31
CA GLY A 128 6.60 -23.98 1.68
C GLY A 128 6.14 -24.47 0.30
N LEU A 129 5.24 -23.72 -0.33
CA LEU A 129 4.68 -24.06 -1.65
C LEU A 129 5.45 -23.43 -2.83
N GLY A 130 6.33 -22.46 -2.58
CA GLY A 130 7.12 -21.80 -3.63
C GLY A 130 6.28 -21.05 -4.67
N LEU A 131 5.07 -20.59 -4.33
CA LEU A 131 4.18 -19.89 -5.26
C LEU A 131 4.80 -18.56 -5.71
N SER A 132 4.56 -18.26 -6.99
CA SER A 132 4.91 -16.96 -7.58
C SER A 132 3.98 -15.85 -7.03
N ASN A 133 4.36 -14.58 -7.18
CA ASN A 133 3.54 -13.45 -6.72
C ASN A 133 2.16 -13.45 -7.40
N LEU A 134 2.08 -13.84 -8.68
CA LEU A 134 0.82 -13.96 -9.41
C LEU A 134 -0.14 -14.96 -8.73
N HIS A 135 0.36 -16.16 -8.44
CA HIS A 135 -0.44 -17.24 -7.85
C HIS A 135 -0.80 -16.98 -6.40
N TYR A 136 0.13 -16.39 -5.64
CA TYR A 136 -0.14 -15.88 -4.29
C TYR A 136 -1.27 -14.84 -4.28
N CYS A 137 -1.23 -13.85 -5.18
CA CYS A 137 -2.30 -12.86 -5.28
C CYS A 137 -3.65 -13.48 -5.69
N ARG A 138 -3.64 -14.51 -6.55
CA ARG A 138 -4.85 -15.28 -6.88
C ARG A 138 -5.41 -16.03 -5.67
N ALA A 139 -4.56 -16.60 -4.83
CA ALA A 139 -4.99 -17.24 -3.59
C ALA A 139 -5.60 -16.24 -2.61
N LEU A 140 -4.99 -15.06 -2.46
CA LEU A 140 -5.55 -13.97 -1.63
C LEU A 140 -6.90 -13.47 -2.15
N MET A 141 -7.05 -13.31 -3.47
CA MET A 141 -8.34 -12.97 -4.09
C MET A 141 -9.41 -14.01 -3.74
N LEU A 142 -9.08 -15.29 -3.85
CA LEU A 142 -9.99 -16.39 -3.60
C LEU A 142 -10.42 -16.44 -2.13
N ALA A 143 -9.47 -16.43 -1.20
CA ALA A 143 -9.77 -16.44 0.23
C ALA A 143 -10.50 -15.15 0.68
N GLY A 144 -10.06 -13.99 0.19
CA GLY A 144 -10.67 -12.70 0.46
C GLY A 144 -12.10 -12.56 -0.07
N SER A 145 -12.48 -13.33 -1.10
CA SER A 145 -13.85 -13.28 -1.63
C SER A 145 -14.90 -13.89 -0.69
N VAL A 146 -14.47 -14.74 0.25
CA VAL A 146 -15.33 -15.30 1.30
C VAL A 146 -15.26 -14.44 2.55
N SER A 147 -14.05 -14.04 2.96
CA SER A 147 -13.85 -13.08 4.03
C SER A 147 -12.57 -12.26 3.80
N PRO A 148 -12.67 -10.93 3.61
CA PRO A 148 -11.51 -10.06 3.45
C PRO A 148 -10.53 -10.12 4.64
N ALA A 149 -11.02 -10.46 5.84
CA ALA A 149 -10.17 -10.67 7.02
C ALA A 149 -9.18 -11.84 6.84
N ILE A 150 -9.56 -12.92 6.14
CA ILE A 150 -8.66 -14.04 5.83
C ILE A 150 -7.59 -13.60 4.82
N GLY A 151 -7.99 -12.83 3.80
CA GLY A 151 -7.04 -12.24 2.85
C GLY A 151 -6.00 -11.37 3.56
N ALA A 152 -6.44 -10.53 4.50
CA ALA A 152 -5.56 -9.68 5.31
C ALA A 152 -4.66 -10.49 6.27
N LEU A 153 -5.18 -11.54 6.90
CA LEU A 153 -4.42 -12.48 7.75
C LEU A 153 -3.23 -13.09 6.99
N LEU A 154 -3.52 -13.73 5.85
CA LEU A 154 -2.52 -14.39 5.01
C LEU A 154 -1.56 -13.37 4.40
N SER A 155 -2.08 -12.20 3.99
CA SER A 155 -1.26 -11.11 3.49
C SER A 155 -0.27 -10.64 4.54
N ALA A 156 -0.72 -10.16 5.70
CA ALA A 156 0.15 -9.62 6.73
C ALA A 156 1.20 -10.64 7.19
N HIS A 157 0.84 -11.93 7.24
CA HIS A 157 1.76 -13.00 7.56
C HIS A 157 2.91 -13.13 6.55
N GLN A 158 2.63 -13.08 5.23
CA GLN A 158 3.62 -13.44 4.21
C GLN A 158 4.16 -12.29 3.37
N SER A 159 3.47 -11.15 3.31
CA SER A 159 3.87 -9.99 2.53
C SER A 159 4.84 -9.09 3.30
N ILE A 160 4.66 -9.00 4.62
CA ILE A 160 5.44 -8.13 5.52
C ILE A 160 5.88 -8.82 6.81
N GLY A 161 5.17 -9.85 7.26
CA GLY A 161 5.53 -10.65 8.43
C GLY A 161 6.83 -11.43 8.23
N VAL A 162 7.26 -12.13 9.28
CA VAL A 162 8.59 -12.79 9.39
C VAL A 162 9.07 -13.54 8.13
N PRO A 163 8.23 -14.30 7.38
CA PRO A 163 8.65 -14.97 6.15
C PRO A 163 9.38 -14.07 5.15
N GLN A 164 8.87 -12.86 4.88
CA GLN A 164 9.39 -12.04 3.79
C GLN A 164 10.74 -11.38 4.11
N PRO A 165 10.94 -10.69 5.26
CA PRO A 165 12.24 -10.18 5.65
C PRO A 165 13.29 -11.29 5.77
N LEU A 166 12.93 -12.46 6.30
CA LEU A 166 13.88 -13.58 6.40
C LEU A 166 14.23 -14.16 5.04
N LYS A 167 13.27 -14.34 4.13
CA LYS A 167 13.56 -14.81 2.76
C LYS A 167 14.60 -13.93 2.08
N MET A 168 14.48 -12.61 2.23
CA MET A 168 15.32 -11.62 1.55
C MET A 168 16.65 -11.33 2.28
N PHE A 169 16.65 -11.26 3.60
CA PHE A 169 17.76 -10.72 4.40
C PHE A 169 18.21 -11.61 5.56
N GLY A 170 17.50 -12.73 5.82
CA GLY A 170 17.84 -13.64 6.90
C GLY A 170 19.10 -14.44 6.63
N SER A 171 19.81 -14.82 7.69
CA SER A 171 20.92 -15.77 7.60
C SER A 171 20.42 -17.18 7.26
N ALA A 172 21.33 -18.08 6.85
CA ALA A 172 20.97 -19.48 6.58
C ALA A 172 20.38 -20.17 7.82
N GLU A 173 20.90 -19.84 9.01
CA GLU A 173 20.45 -20.35 10.31
C GLU A 173 19.05 -19.85 10.64
N GLN A 174 18.80 -18.54 10.46
CA GLN A 174 17.48 -17.94 10.67
C GLN A 174 16.43 -18.57 9.73
N LYS A 175 16.76 -18.73 8.45
CA LYS A 175 15.86 -19.34 7.46
C LYS A 175 15.50 -20.78 7.85
N LYS A 176 16.51 -21.61 8.17
CA LYS A 176 16.32 -23.00 8.60
C LYS A 176 15.54 -23.13 9.91
N ARG A 177 15.67 -22.16 10.82
CA ARG A 177 14.99 -22.17 12.12
C ARG A 177 13.52 -21.75 12.02
N PHE A 178 13.22 -20.67 11.30
CA PHE A 178 11.91 -20.01 11.37
C PHE A 178 10.99 -20.30 10.19
N LEU A 179 11.51 -20.42 8.96
CA LEU A 179 10.66 -20.61 7.78
C LEU A 179 9.87 -21.93 7.81
N PRO A 180 10.43 -23.07 8.27
CA PRO A 180 9.65 -24.31 8.39
C PRO A 180 8.48 -24.23 9.36
N ARG A 181 8.63 -23.50 10.48
CA ARG A 181 7.55 -23.28 11.46
C ARG A 181 6.38 -22.51 10.84
N LEU A 182 6.70 -21.46 10.10
CA LEU A 182 5.72 -20.62 9.40
C LEU A 182 5.04 -21.39 8.27
N ALA A 183 5.79 -22.22 7.53
CA ALA A 183 5.22 -23.12 6.53
C ALA A 183 4.28 -24.17 7.13
N ALA A 184 4.56 -24.63 8.36
CA ALA A 184 3.74 -25.57 9.12
C ALA A 184 2.47 -24.95 9.75
N GLY A 185 2.22 -23.65 9.57
CA GLY A 185 0.98 -22.98 10.00
C GLY A 185 1.12 -22.05 11.20
N GLU A 186 2.34 -21.79 11.71
CA GLU A 186 2.55 -20.71 12.68
C GLU A 186 2.27 -19.34 12.05
N VAL A 187 1.61 -18.45 12.81
CA VAL A 187 1.23 -17.11 12.35
C VAL A 187 2.29 -16.08 12.75
N SER A 188 2.52 -15.10 11.88
CA SER A 188 3.46 -14.01 12.13
C SER A 188 2.82 -12.63 12.00
N ALA A 189 3.45 -11.65 12.66
CA ALA A 189 3.02 -10.26 12.65
C ALA A 189 4.21 -9.30 12.40
N PHE A 190 3.90 -8.13 11.82
CA PHE A 190 4.85 -7.06 11.56
C PHE A 190 4.57 -5.85 12.45
N LEU A 191 5.53 -5.46 13.28
CA LEU A 191 5.37 -4.47 14.35
C LEU A 191 6.32 -3.29 14.14
N LEU A 192 5.82 -2.26 13.45
CA LEU A 192 6.53 -1.01 13.17
C LEU A 192 5.87 0.20 13.86
N THR A 193 4.59 0.41 13.55
CA THR A 193 3.77 1.55 13.99
C THR A 193 3.68 1.66 15.51
N GLU A 194 3.67 2.88 16.01
CA GLU A 194 3.53 3.24 17.44
C GLU A 194 2.42 4.28 17.60
N PRO A 195 1.91 4.55 18.81
CA PRO A 195 0.80 5.49 19.02
C PRO A 195 0.95 6.84 18.31
N ASP A 196 2.14 7.43 18.33
CA ASP A 196 2.43 8.72 17.67
C ASP A 196 3.32 8.59 16.42
N VAL A 197 3.51 7.35 15.91
CA VAL A 197 4.45 7.06 14.80
C VAL A 197 3.79 6.17 13.75
N GLY A 198 3.42 6.77 12.62
CA GLY A 198 2.91 6.08 11.43
C GLY A 198 3.80 6.26 10.21
N SER A 199 3.47 7.25 9.37
CA SER A 199 4.18 7.52 8.10
C SER A 199 5.61 8.05 8.25
N ASP A 200 6.01 8.50 9.45
CA ASP A 200 7.36 8.95 9.77
C ASP A 200 8.07 8.00 10.74
N PRO A 201 8.57 6.84 10.27
CA PRO A 201 9.26 5.88 11.11
C PRO A 201 10.58 6.40 11.69
N ALA A 202 11.07 7.57 11.26
CA ALA A 202 12.26 8.17 11.86
C ALA A 202 12.04 8.58 13.32
N ARG A 203 10.78 8.82 13.73
CA ARG A 203 10.37 9.15 15.11
C ARG A 203 10.16 7.95 16.04
N LEU A 204 10.42 6.73 15.56
CA LEU A 204 10.24 5.49 16.31
C LEU A 204 10.91 5.56 17.70
N GLY A 205 10.11 5.34 18.74
CA GLY A 205 10.44 5.46 20.15
C GLY A 205 10.72 4.13 20.86
N ALA A 206 10.25 2.98 20.36
CA ALA A 206 10.66 1.68 20.92
C ALA A 206 12.19 1.48 20.81
N THR A 207 12.81 1.03 21.88
CA THR A 207 14.28 0.90 22.01
C THR A 207 14.71 -0.55 22.17
N ALA A 208 15.91 -0.87 21.70
CA ALA A 208 16.58 -2.14 21.91
C ALA A 208 17.99 -1.87 22.44
N GLU A 209 18.16 -1.92 23.76
CA GLU A 209 19.44 -1.62 24.42
C GLU A 209 20.39 -2.83 24.33
N PRO A 210 21.65 -2.66 23.92
CA PRO A 210 22.61 -3.75 23.90
C PRO A 210 22.87 -4.29 25.32
N VAL A 211 22.80 -5.61 25.48
CA VAL A 211 23.13 -6.34 26.71
C VAL A 211 23.99 -7.55 26.38
N GLU A 212 24.48 -8.27 27.40
CA GLU A 212 25.23 -9.50 27.16
C GLU A 212 24.39 -10.51 26.36
N GLY A 213 24.94 -10.99 25.25
CA GLY A 213 24.30 -11.98 24.37
C GLY A 213 23.19 -11.45 23.44
N GLY A 214 22.79 -10.18 23.54
CA GLY A 214 21.69 -9.67 22.73
C GLY A 214 21.23 -8.25 23.07
N PHE A 215 19.92 -8.06 23.10
CA PHE A 215 19.27 -6.77 23.28
C PHE A 215 18.12 -6.87 24.27
N LYS A 216 17.83 -5.76 24.95
CA LYS A 216 16.66 -5.60 25.81
C LYS A 216 15.68 -4.63 25.15
N LEU A 217 14.54 -5.16 24.71
CA LEU A 217 13.54 -4.44 23.94
C LEU A 217 12.45 -3.84 24.85
N ASN A 218 12.18 -2.55 24.67
CA ASN A 218 11.15 -1.79 25.40
C ASN A 218 10.34 -0.92 24.42
N GLY A 219 9.03 -0.83 24.62
CA GLY A 219 8.17 0.07 23.85
C GLY A 219 6.73 -0.41 23.66
N VAL A 220 5.94 0.37 22.93
CA VAL A 220 4.55 0.02 22.55
C VAL A 220 4.38 0.10 21.05
N LYS A 221 3.80 -0.96 20.49
CA LYS A 221 3.44 -1.06 19.07
C LYS A 221 1.93 -1.04 18.91
N LEU A 222 1.47 -0.33 17.89
CA LEU A 222 0.06 -0.08 17.60
C LEU A 222 -0.31 -0.66 16.23
N TRP A 223 -1.56 -1.07 16.09
CA TRP A 223 -2.14 -1.61 14.87
C TRP A 223 -1.38 -2.80 14.28
N ALA A 224 -0.86 -3.67 15.15
CA ALA A 224 -0.10 -4.84 14.74
C ALA A 224 -1.03 -5.95 14.24
N THR A 225 -1.24 -6.01 12.92
CA THR A 225 -2.03 -7.08 12.29
C THR A 225 -1.40 -8.45 12.61
N ASN A 226 -2.26 -9.41 12.93
CA ASN A 226 -2.01 -10.73 13.51
C ASN A 226 -1.41 -10.72 14.92
N GLY A 227 -1.14 -9.57 15.53
CA GLY A 227 -0.40 -9.49 16.80
C GLY A 227 -1.10 -10.12 18.01
N THR A 228 -2.41 -10.31 17.96
CA THR A 228 -3.16 -11.05 19.00
C THR A 228 -2.95 -12.56 18.93
N VAL A 229 -2.50 -13.11 17.79
CA VAL A 229 -2.39 -14.56 17.51
C VAL A 229 -1.00 -15.01 17.08
N ALA A 230 -0.11 -14.08 16.72
CA ALA A 230 1.20 -14.40 16.18
C ALA A 230 2.13 -15.06 17.20
N THR A 231 2.79 -16.13 16.77
CA THR A 231 3.85 -16.81 17.52
C THR A 231 5.24 -16.27 17.19
N LEU A 232 5.38 -15.64 16.02
CA LEU A 232 6.62 -15.01 15.58
C LEU A 232 6.38 -13.57 15.15
N LEU A 233 7.16 -12.64 15.69
CA LEU A 233 7.04 -11.22 15.44
C LEU A 233 8.27 -10.74 14.68
N VAL A 234 8.08 -9.85 13.71
CA VAL A 234 9.16 -8.95 13.29
C VAL A 234 8.95 -7.59 13.93
N VAL A 235 9.88 -7.18 14.80
CA VAL A 235 9.75 -5.94 15.59
C VAL A 235 10.82 -4.95 15.17
N MET A 236 10.39 -3.71 14.91
CA MET A 236 11.29 -2.60 14.61
C MET A 236 11.55 -1.77 15.86
N ALA A 237 12.82 -1.66 16.25
CA ALA A 237 13.23 -0.89 17.42
C ALA A 237 14.55 -0.16 17.17
N ARG A 238 14.74 0.95 17.87
CA ARG A 238 15.95 1.77 17.78
C ARG A 238 17.03 1.21 18.69
N VAL A 239 18.16 0.84 18.09
CA VAL A 239 19.39 0.56 18.84
C VAL A 239 20.15 1.88 19.02
N PRO A 240 20.56 2.24 20.24
CA PRO A 240 21.37 3.44 20.46
C PRO A 240 22.71 3.35 19.74
N ALA A 241 23.28 4.50 19.37
CA ALA A 241 24.67 4.56 18.92
C ALA A 241 25.60 4.28 20.11
N GLY A 242 26.71 3.58 19.87
CA GLY A 242 27.70 3.23 20.90
C GLY A 242 29.11 3.20 20.31
N ASP A 243 30.10 2.82 21.12
CA ASP A 243 31.51 2.80 20.71
C ASP A 243 31.73 1.93 19.47
N GLY A 244 31.97 2.58 18.33
CA GLY A 244 32.19 1.92 17.04
C GLY A 244 30.93 1.42 16.31
N GLN A 245 29.72 1.61 16.87
CA GLN A 245 28.45 1.24 16.21
C GLN A 245 27.53 2.44 16.01
N ARG A 246 27.08 2.63 14.77
CA ARG A 246 26.19 3.75 14.37
C ARG A 246 24.78 3.66 15.00
N GLY A 247 24.38 2.49 15.50
CA GLY A 247 23.01 2.24 15.98
C GLY A 247 21.98 2.34 14.86
N GLY A 248 20.75 2.73 15.22
CA GLY A 248 19.65 3.00 14.30
C GLY A 248 18.50 2.00 14.39
N ILE A 249 17.49 2.21 13.54
CA ILE A 249 16.31 1.33 13.48
C ILE A 249 16.76 -0.05 13.00
N THR A 250 16.48 -1.07 13.80
CA THR A 250 16.89 -2.46 13.59
C THR A 250 15.67 -3.36 13.58
N ALA A 251 15.68 -4.37 12.72
CA ALA A 251 14.64 -5.38 12.62
C ALA A 251 15.05 -6.63 13.40
N PHE A 252 14.16 -7.13 14.23
CA PHE A 252 14.36 -8.33 15.05
C PHE A 252 13.30 -9.36 14.73
N VAL A 253 13.66 -10.64 14.67
CA VAL A 253 12.71 -11.72 14.92
C VAL A 253 12.55 -11.86 16.43
N VAL A 254 11.31 -11.99 16.91
CA VAL A 254 11.02 -12.14 18.34
C VAL A 254 9.98 -13.24 18.51
N GLU A 255 10.24 -14.20 19.40
CA GLU A 255 9.23 -15.19 19.78
C GLU A 255 8.10 -14.47 20.51
N GLY A 256 6.86 -14.65 20.08
CA GLY A 256 5.72 -13.90 20.59
C GLY A 256 5.49 -14.13 22.08
N ASP A 257 5.86 -15.30 22.61
CA ASP A 257 5.78 -15.68 24.03
C ASP A 257 7.02 -15.35 24.87
N SER A 258 7.96 -14.57 24.32
CA SER A 258 9.09 -14.06 25.09
C SER A 258 8.60 -13.34 26.35
N PRO A 259 9.18 -13.62 27.53
CA PRO A 259 8.85 -12.91 28.77
C PRO A 259 8.97 -11.39 28.58
N GLY A 260 7.98 -10.65 29.10
CA GLY A 260 7.91 -9.19 28.96
C GLY A 260 7.07 -8.67 27.79
N ILE A 261 6.55 -9.56 26.93
CA ILE A 261 5.57 -9.19 25.90
C ILE A 261 4.16 -9.27 26.47
N THR A 262 3.37 -8.22 26.29
CA THR A 262 1.94 -8.20 26.63
C THR A 262 1.13 -7.68 25.45
N VAL A 263 0.13 -8.45 25.00
CA VAL A 263 -0.89 -7.93 24.09
C VAL A 263 -1.91 -7.21 24.96
N GLU A 264 -1.86 -5.88 24.97
CA GLU A 264 -2.68 -5.08 25.89
C GLU A 264 -4.14 -5.04 25.46
N ARG A 265 -4.39 -4.97 24.16
CA ARG A 265 -5.73 -4.84 23.57
C ARG A 265 -5.77 -5.47 22.18
N ARG A 266 -6.95 -5.99 21.83
CA ARG A 266 -7.36 -6.23 20.45
C ARG A 266 -8.07 -4.98 19.93
N ASN A 267 -7.64 -4.47 18.77
CA ASN A 267 -8.27 -3.31 18.15
C ASN A 267 -9.52 -3.74 17.36
N GLU A 268 -10.52 -2.86 17.31
CA GLU A 268 -11.75 -3.01 16.52
C GLU A 268 -11.81 -1.92 15.44
N PHE A 269 -12.35 -2.25 14.28
CA PHE A 269 -12.34 -1.37 13.11
C PHE A 269 -13.70 -1.32 12.41
N LEU A 270 -13.87 -0.30 11.56
CA LEU A 270 -15.03 -0.12 10.69
C LEU A 270 -15.32 -1.36 9.83
N GLY A 271 -14.28 -1.93 9.22
CA GLY A 271 -14.32 -3.12 8.38
C GLY A 271 -13.19 -4.08 8.75
N LEU A 272 -13.13 -5.21 8.06
CA LEU A 272 -12.27 -6.35 8.39
C LEU A 272 -12.50 -6.80 9.84
N ARG A 273 -13.76 -6.98 10.27
CA ARG A 273 -14.07 -7.24 11.69
C ARG A 273 -13.41 -8.51 12.24
N GLY A 274 -13.15 -9.50 11.39
CA GLY A 274 -12.38 -10.70 11.73
C GLY A 274 -10.87 -10.50 11.90
N LEU A 275 -10.33 -9.32 11.56
CA LEU A 275 -8.90 -9.04 11.61
C LEU A 275 -8.38 -9.14 13.04
N GLU A 276 -7.39 -9.99 13.23
CA GLU A 276 -6.64 -10.07 14.48
C GLU A 276 -5.63 -8.92 14.49
N ASN A 277 -5.76 -7.97 15.42
CA ASN A 277 -4.92 -6.77 15.43
C ASN A 277 -4.71 -6.27 16.85
N SER A 278 -3.49 -5.92 17.23
CA SER A 278 -3.16 -5.61 18.63
C SER A 278 -2.53 -4.24 18.87
N VAL A 279 -2.67 -3.82 20.13
CA VAL A 279 -1.68 -3.00 20.84
C VAL A 279 -0.77 -3.94 21.62
N THR A 280 0.53 -3.90 21.36
CA THR A 280 1.51 -4.82 21.96
C THR A 280 2.60 -4.04 22.68
N ARG A 281 2.76 -4.32 23.97
CA ARG A 281 3.81 -3.76 24.81
C ARG A 281 4.98 -4.73 24.94
N PHE A 282 6.17 -4.15 24.94
CA PHE A 282 7.43 -4.80 25.27
C PHE A 282 7.99 -4.14 26.51
N HIS A 283 8.23 -4.93 27.54
CA HIS A 283 8.95 -4.49 28.73
C HIS A 283 10.06 -5.47 29.02
N ASP A 284 11.30 -5.01 28.90
CA ASP A 284 12.48 -5.78 29.26
C ASP A 284 12.62 -7.12 28.53
N VAL A 285 12.15 -7.18 27.28
CA VAL A 285 12.14 -8.40 26.46
C VAL A 285 13.55 -8.68 25.95
N PHE A 286 14.13 -9.80 26.37
CA PHE A 286 15.43 -10.22 25.88
C PHE A 286 15.33 -10.79 24.46
N VAL A 287 16.13 -10.23 23.54
CA VAL A 287 16.23 -10.67 22.16
C VAL A 287 17.69 -11.05 21.86
N PRO A 288 17.99 -12.33 21.59
CA PRO A 288 19.33 -12.78 21.25
C PRO A 288 19.93 -12.05 20.03
N ALA A 289 21.25 -11.87 20.01
CA ALA A 289 21.94 -11.17 18.93
C ALA A 289 21.76 -11.83 17.54
N ASP A 290 21.60 -13.15 17.49
CA ASP A 290 21.35 -13.91 16.26
C ASP A 290 19.93 -13.74 15.70
N GLN A 291 19.04 -13.03 16.40
CA GLN A 291 17.70 -12.69 15.91
C GLN A 291 17.63 -11.31 15.21
N VAL A 292 18.75 -10.60 15.09
CA VAL A 292 18.84 -9.39 14.25
C VAL A 292 18.76 -9.78 12.77
N ILE A 293 17.84 -9.18 12.03
CA ILE A 293 17.68 -9.45 10.59
C ILE A 293 18.58 -8.49 9.80
N GLY A 294 19.48 -9.03 8.98
CA GLY A 294 20.35 -8.30 8.05
C GLY A 294 21.45 -7.40 8.67
N GLY A 295 21.28 -6.96 9.93
CA GLY A 295 22.26 -6.22 10.73
C GLY A 295 21.68 -4.97 11.40
N VAL A 296 22.37 -4.51 12.45
CA VAL A 296 22.02 -3.30 13.22
C VAL A 296 21.93 -2.07 12.30
N GLY A 297 20.89 -1.26 12.49
CA GLY A 297 20.65 -0.02 11.75
C GLY A 297 20.06 -0.21 10.34
N LYS A 298 19.82 -1.45 9.91
CA LYS A 298 19.25 -1.76 8.57
C LYS A 298 17.75 -1.99 8.57
N GLY A 299 17.08 -1.91 9.71
CA GLY A 299 15.68 -2.29 9.89
C GLY A 299 14.71 -1.52 8.98
N LEU A 300 14.88 -0.20 8.85
CA LEU A 300 14.02 0.60 7.97
C LEU A 300 14.21 0.25 6.49
N LYS A 301 15.45 0.02 6.04
CA LYS A 301 15.71 -0.45 4.67
C LYS A 301 15.02 -1.79 4.41
N ILE A 302 15.15 -2.73 5.35
CA ILE A 302 14.49 -4.04 5.27
C ILE A 302 12.97 -3.88 5.17
N ALA A 303 12.36 -3.05 6.01
CA ALA A 303 10.92 -2.79 5.99
C ALA A 303 10.45 -2.21 4.65
N LEU A 304 11.13 -1.16 4.15
CA LEU A 304 10.77 -0.52 2.88
C LEU A 304 10.99 -1.43 1.68
N THR A 305 12.06 -2.23 1.67
CA THR A 305 12.32 -3.18 0.57
C THR A 305 11.30 -4.32 0.57
N THR A 306 10.94 -4.84 1.75
CA THR A 306 9.90 -5.88 1.91
C THR A 306 8.55 -5.39 1.38
N LEU A 307 8.21 -4.12 1.61
CA LEU A 307 6.97 -3.50 1.10
C LEU A 307 6.91 -3.40 -0.42
N ASN A 308 8.03 -3.40 -1.16
CA ASN A 308 8.00 -3.21 -2.61
C ASN A 308 7.20 -4.30 -3.34
N THR A 309 7.46 -5.57 -3.04
CA THR A 309 6.67 -6.70 -3.57
C THR A 309 5.49 -7.04 -2.67
N GLY A 310 5.59 -6.78 -1.36
CA GLY A 310 4.48 -6.98 -0.41
C GLY A 310 3.21 -6.19 -0.78
N ARG A 311 3.38 -4.99 -1.33
CA ARG A 311 2.30 -4.11 -1.83
C ARG A 311 1.40 -4.74 -2.88
N LEU A 312 1.82 -5.80 -3.59
CA LEU A 312 0.99 -6.46 -4.61
C LEU A 312 -0.19 -7.23 -4.01
N SER A 313 -0.10 -7.61 -2.73
CA SER A 313 -1.16 -8.33 -2.01
C SER A 313 -2.44 -7.51 -1.83
N LEU A 314 -2.32 -6.20 -1.61
CA LEU A 314 -3.43 -5.29 -1.38
C LEU A 314 -4.29 -5.05 -2.64
N PRO A 315 -3.71 -4.73 -3.82
CA PRO A 315 -4.43 -4.75 -5.09
C PRO A 315 -5.17 -6.06 -5.34
N ALA A 316 -4.63 -7.20 -4.91
CA ALA A 316 -5.32 -8.49 -5.06
C ALA A 316 -6.68 -8.45 -4.36
N MET A 317 -6.74 -7.98 -3.11
CA MET A 317 -8.02 -7.81 -2.40
C MET A 317 -8.95 -6.82 -3.12
N CYS A 318 -8.42 -5.72 -3.66
CA CYS A 318 -9.18 -4.75 -4.45
C CYS A 318 -9.77 -5.34 -5.74
N VAL A 319 -8.99 -6.14 -6.47
CA VAL A 319 -9.45 -6.83 -7.70
C VAL A 319 -10.49 -7.88 -7.36
N GLY A 320 -10.30 -8.65 -6.27
CA GLY A 320 -11.29 -9.60 -5.77
C GLY A 320 -12.63 -8.93 -5.46
N ALA A 321 -12.60 -7.80 -4.74
CA ALA A 321 -13.77 -7.00 -4.46
C ALA A 321 -14.43 -6.44 -5.73
N GLY A 322 -13.65 -6.01 -6.72
CA GLY A 322 -14.16 -5.56 -8.02
C GLY A 322 -14.91 -6.65 -8.78
N LYS A 323 -14.34 -7.87 -8.84
CA LYS A 323 -14.98 -9.03 -9.47
C LYS A 323 -16.27 -9.44 -8.77
N TRP A 324 -16.26 -9.48 -7.44
CA TRP A 324 -17.45 -9.76 -6.64
C TRP A 324 -18.53 -8.69 -6.88
N SER A 325 -18.13 -7.42 -6.88
CA SER A 325 -19.04 -6.29 -7.13
C SER A 325 -19.68 -6.36 -8.50
N LEU A 326 -18.91 -6.72 -9.53
CA LEU A 326 -19.44 -6.92 -10.88
C LEU A 326 -20.48 -8.05 -10.93
N ASN A 327 -20.23 -9.17 -10.25
CA ASN A 327 -21.19 -10.27 -10.19
C ASN A 327 -22.52 -9.82 -9.56
N VAL A 328 -22.48 -9.21 -8.37
CA VAL A 328 -23.68 -8.75 -7.66
C VAL A 328 -24.41 -7.65 -8.43
N ALA A 329 -23.67 -6.69 -8.99
CA ALA A 329 -24.26 -5.61 -9.79
C ALA A 329 -24.99 -6.15 -11.02
N ARG A 330 -24.36 -7.08 -11.76
CA ARG A 330 -24.93 -7.70 -12.97
C ARG A 330 -26.23 -8.43 -12.67
N GLU A 331 -26.24 -9.27 -11.64
CA GLU A 331 -27.42 -10.05 -11.26
C GLU A 331 -28.56 -9.14 -10.82
N TRP A 332 -28.29 -8.23 -9.87
CA TRP A 332 -29.29 -7.32 -9.36
C TRP A 332 -29.86 -6.42 -10.46
N ALA A 333 -29.00 -5.87 -11.32
CA ALA A 333 -29.43 -4.93 -12.33
C ALA A 333 -30.24 -5.58 -13.46
N ALA A 334 -30.04 -6.87 -13.71
CA ALA A 334 -30.83 -7.64 -14.66
C ALA A 334 -32.20 -8.05 -14.10
N GLU A 335 -32.30 -8.33 -12.80
CA GLU A 335 -33.53 -8.83 -12.18
C GLU A 335 -34.45 -7.72 -11.66
N ARG A 336 -33.89 -6.66 -11.07
CA ARG A 336 -34.69 -5.61 -10.43
C ARG A 336 -35.39 -4.75 -11.48
N VAL A 337 -36.72 -4.71 -11.46
CA VAL A 337 -37.52 -3.86 -12.36
C VAL A 337 -37.95 -2.57 -11.65
N GLN A 338 -37.73 -1.42 -12.30
CA GLN A 338 -38.32 -0.13 -11.95
C GLN A 338 -38.73 0.62 -13.21
N TRP A 339 -39.87 1.31 -13.14
CA TRP A 339 -40.47 2.00 -14.30
C TRP A 339 -40.63 1.07 -15.52
N GLY A 340 -41.04 -0.18 -15.28
CA GLY A 340 -41.40 -1.14 -16.33
C GLY A 340 -40.24 -1.87 -17.03
N ARG A 341 -38.98 -1.64 -16.65
CA ARG A 341 -37.81 -2.37 -17.21
C ARG A 341 -36.76 -2.72 -16.16
N PRO A 342 -35.88 -3.71 -16.42
CA PRO A 342 -34.72 -3.98 -15.59
C PRO A 342 -33.91 -2.71 -15.32
N VAL A 343 -33.43 -2.54 -14.09
CA VAL A 343 -32.76 -1.30 -13.71
C VAL A 343 -31.48 -1.07 -14.50
N GLY A 344 -30.80 -2.15 -14.91
CA GLY A 344 -29.62 -2.12 -15.76
C GLY A 344 -29.85 -1.54 -17.16
N GLU A 345 -31.09 -1.46 -17.64
CA GLU A 345 -31.44 -0.85 -18.93
C GLU A 345 -31.62 0.67 -18.85
N HIS A 346 -31.67 1.26 -17.65
CA HIS A 346 -31.62 2.72 -17.52
C HIS A 346 -30.18 3.19 -17.64
N GLU A 347 -29.93 4.17 -18.53
CA GLU A 347 -28.59 4.67 -18.86
C GLU A 347 -27.73 4.99 -17.63
N ALA A 348 -28.33 5.60 -16.59
CA ALA A 348 -27.63 5.95 -15.36
C ALA A 348 -27.05 4.73 -14.62
N VAL A 349 -27.71 3.57 -14.66
CA VAL A 349 -27.24 2.32 -14.06
C VAL A 349 -26.31 1.59 -15.02
N ALA A 350 -26.62 1.58 -16.32
CA ALA A 350 -25.77 1.00 -17.35
C ALA A 350 -24.35 1.59 -17.33
N LYS A 351 -24.22 2.91 -17.12
CA LYS A 351 -22.93 3.58 -16.97
C LYS A 351 -22.13 3.07 -15.78
N LYS A 352 -22.79 2.78 -14.65
CA LYS A 352 -22.15 2.25 -13.44
C LYS A 352 -21.71 0.80 -13.64
N LEU A 353 -22.55 -0.04 -14.25
CA LEU A 353 -22.18 -1.41 -14.65
C LEU A 353 -20.96 -1.42 -15.58
N SER A 354 -20.98 -0.55 -16.60
CA SER A 354 -19.88 -0.37 -17.54
C SER A 354 -18.59 0.06 -16.86
N PHE A 355 -18.67 1.00 -15.91
CA PHE A 355 -17.52 1.43 -15.11
C PHE A 355 -16.97 0.29 -14.25
N ILE A 356 -17.83 -0.44 -13.53
CA ILE A 356 -17.41 -1.56 -12.66
C ILE A 356 -16.69 -2.64 -13.49
N ALA A 357 -17.25 -3.03 -14.64
CA ALA A 357 -16.67 -4.06 -15.50
C ALA A 357 -15.30 -3.64 -16.07
N ALA A 358 -15.24 -2.48 -16.73
CA ALA A 358 -14.03 -1.99 -17.37
C ALA A 358 -12.91 -1.72 -16.35
N THR A 359 -13.26 -1.13 -15.21
CA THR A 359 -12.29 -0.81 -14.15
C THR A 359 -11.74 -2.07 -13.49
N THR A 360 -12.59 -3.07 -13.24
CA THR A 360 -12.13 -4.37 -12.71
C THR A 360 -11.14 -5.04 -13.67
N TYR A 361 -11.42 -5.02 -14.98
CA TYR A 361 -10.49 -5.54 -15.99
C TYR A 361 -9.15 -4.79 -16.01
N GLY A 362 -9.18 -3.46 -15.90
CA GLY A 362 -7.98 -2.63 -15.82
C GLY A 362 -7.13 -2.92 -14.58
N MET A 363 -7.75 -2.98 -13.40
CA MET A 363 -7.07 -3.28 -12.13
C MET A 363 -6.45 -4.69 -12.15
N GLU A 364 -7.20 -5.70 -12.59
CA GLU A 364 -6.68 -7.08 -12.70
C GLU A 364 -5.48 -7.15 -13.65
N THR A 365 -5.58 -6.45 -14.79
CA THR A 365 -4.50 -6.44 -15.78
C THR A 365 -3.23 -5.78 -15.25
N MET A 366 -3.35 -4.66 -14.53
CA MET A 366 -2.19 -4.04 -13.88
C MET A 366 -1.58 -4.97 -12.82
N LEU A 367 -2.41 -5.59 -11.98
CA LEU A 367 -1.94 -6.50 -10.95
C LEU A 367 -1.20 -7.70 -11.56
N ASP A 368 -1.82 -8.40 -12.50
CA ASP A 368 -1.23 -9.56 -13.16
C ASP A 368 0.13 -9.21 -13.80
N LEU A 369 0.19 -8.06 -14.50
CA LEU A 369 1.44 -7.58 -15.09
C LEU A 369 2.51 -7.32 -14.02
N CYS A 370 2.17 -6.58 -12.96
CA CYS A 370 3.11 -6.25 -11.89
C CYS A 370 3.61 -7.52 -11.16
N CYS A 371 2.74 -8.50 -10.93
CA CYS A 371 3.11 -9.78 -10.36
C CYS A 371 4.11 -10.53 -11.23
N MET A 372 3.86 -10.62 -12.54
CA MET A 372 4.78 -11.32 -13.45
C MET A 372 6.10 -10.58 -13.64
N LEU A 373 6.09 -9.24 -13.64
CA LEU A 373 7.32 -8.45 -13.64
C LEU A 373 8.11 -8.65 -12.33
N ALA A 374 7.42 -8.83 -11.19
CA ALA A 374 8.07 -9.07 -9.90
C ALA A 374 8.61 -10.51 -9.77
N ASP A 375 8.01 -11.45 -10.50
CA ASP A 375 8.48 -12.83 -10.64
C ASP A 375 9.68 -12.94 -11.62
N ASP A 376 9.97 -11.88 -12.38
CA ASP A 376 11.07 -11.78 -13.34
C ASP A 376 12.19 -10.85 -12.84
N ASP A 377 13.32 -11.44 -12.48
CA ASP A 377 14.51 -10.73 -11.99
C ASP A 377 15.13 -9.74 -12.99
N ARG A 378 14.61 -9.59 -14.20
CA ARG A 378 15.11 -8.60 -15.18
C ARG A 378 14.54 -7.20 -15.00
N ASN A 379 13.48 -7.03 -14.20
CA ASN A 379 12.76 -5.76 -14.10
C ASN A 379 12.92 -5.08 -12.74
N ASP A 380 12.78 -3.77 -12.72
CA ASP A 380 12.51 -3.01 -11.50
C ASP A 380 11.01 -2.72 -11.42
N ILE A 381 10.37 -3.17 -10.34
CA ILE A 381 8.92 -3.14 -10.17
C ILE A 381 8.43 -2.09 -9.19
N ARG A 382 9.33 -1.30 -8.59
CA ARG A 382 8.98 -0.47 -7.42
C ARG A 382 7.91 0.56 -7.74
N ILE A 383 8.03 1.24 -8.88
CA ILE A 383 7.07 2.25 -9.29
C ILE A 383 5.78 1.59 -9.79
N GLU A 384 5.86 0.45 -10.48
CA GLU A 384 4.71 -0.32 -10.97
C GLU A 384 3.86 -0.85 -9.82
N ALA A 385 4.48 -1.48 -8.82
CA ALA A 385 3.83 -1.98 -7.61
C ALA A 385 3.17 -0.85 -6.80
N ALA A 386 3.84 0.30 -6.70
CA ALA A 386 3.28 1.48 -6.06
C ALA A 386 2.09 2.07 -6.84
N LEU A 387 2.19 2.15 -8.17
CA LEU A 387 1.12 2.61 -9.05
C LEU A 387 -0.12 1.70 -8.94
N VAL A 388 0.04 0.38 -8.98
CA VAL A 388 -1.11 -0.53 -8.89
C VAL A 388 -1.75 -0.51 -7.49
N LYS A 389 -0.97 -0.37 -6.41
CA LYS A 389 -1.49 -0.17 -5.05
C LYS A 389 -2.40 1.05 -4.98
N LEU A 390 -1.87 2.20 -5.40
CA LEU A 390 -2.61 3.46 -5.43
C LEU A 390 -3.87 3.33 -6.31
N TYR A 391 -3.69 2.91 -7.56
CA TYR A 391 -4.75 2.87 -8.55
C TYR A 391 -5.89 1.90 -8.17
N ALA A 392 -5.54 0.68 -7.75
CA ALA A 392 -6.54 -0.33 -7.40
C ALA A 392 -7.30 0.03 -6.11
N SER A 393 -6.63 0.61 -5.11
CA SER A 393 -7.30 0.99 -3.85
C SER A 393 -8.30 2.14 -4.03
N GLU A 394 -7.98 3.14 -4.84
CA GLU A 394 -8.88 4.27 -5.12
C GLU A 394 -10.06 3.84 -6.01
N LEU A 395 -9.82 3.03 -7.04
CA LEU A 395 -10.87 2.62 -7.96
C LEU A 395 -11.77 1.51 -7.41
N ALA A 396 -11.23 0.57 -6.62
CA ALA A 396 -12.07 -0.43 -5.95
C ALA A 396 -13.04 0.22 -4.94
N TRP A 397 -12.61 1.28 -4.25
CA TRP A 397 -13.51 2.07 -3.39
C TRP A 397 -14.67 2.66 -4.20
N GLN A 398 -14.39 3.28 -5.35
CA GLN A 398 -15.44 3.80 -6.25
C GLN A 398 -16.34 2.70 -6.78
N VAL A 399 -15.79 1.51 -7.11
CA VAL A 399 -16.58 0.36 -7.54
C VAL A 399 -17.56 -0.09 -6.47
N ALA A 400 -17.14 -0.16 -5.20
CA ALA A 400 -18.00 -0.54 -4.09
C ALA A 400 -19.08 0.50 -3.78
N ASP A 401 -18.73 1.78 -3.83
CA ASP A 401 -19.69 2.89 -3.69
C ASP A 401 -20.76 2.83 -4.79
N GLU A 402 -20.33 2.60 -6.05
CA GLU A 402 -21.25 2.45 -7.17
C GLU A 402 -22.15 1.21 -7.05
N LEU A 403 -21.64 0.12 -6.48
CA LEU A 403 -22.43 -1.07 -6.19
C LEU A 403 -23.53 -0.78 -5.16
N ILE A 404 -23.21 -0.06 -4.08
CA ILE A 404 -24.22 0.39 -3.11
C ILE A 404 -25.31 1.18 -3.83
N GLN A 405 -24.92 2.13 -4.69
CA GLN A 405 -25.87 2.96 -5.41
C GLN A 405 -26.75 2.15 -6.38
N ILE A 406 -26.19 1.16 -7.07
CA ILE A 406 -26.95 0.23 -7.94
C ILE A 406 -27.98 -0.58 -7.13
N ARG A 407 -27.62 -0.98 -5.91
CA ARG A 407 -28.47 -1.75 -4.99
C ARG A 407 -29.48 -0.91 -4.21
N GLY A 408 -29.29 0.42 -4.13
CA GLY A 408 -30.13 1.33 -3.36
C GLY A 408 -30.15 0.95 -1.87
N GLY A 409 -31.32 0.99 -1.22
CA GLY A 409 -31.45 0.64 0.20
C GLY A 409 -30.94 -0.76 0.56
N ARG A 410 -31.01 -1.72 -0.36
CA ARG A 410 -30.46 -3.08 -0.16
C ARG A 410 -28.94 -3.12 -0.22
N GLY A 411 -28.30 -2.07 -0.72
CA GLY A 411 -26.85 -1.91 -0.68
C GLY A 411 -26.36 -1.45 0.69
N TYR A 412 -27.23 -0.78 1.46
CA TYR A 412 -26.94 -0.26 2.80
C TYR A 412 -27.37 -1.20 3.94
N GLU A 413 -28.34 -2.08 3.67
CA GLU A 413 -28.80 -3.10 4.61
C GLU A 413 -27.79 -4.26 4.73
N THR A 414 -27.55 -4.75 5.95
CA THR A 414 -26.62 -5.87 6.20
C THR A 414 -27.13 -7.17 5.58
N ALA A 415 -26.20 -8.08 5.25
CA ALA A 415 -26.54 -9.38 4.66
C ALA A 415 -27.49 -10.21 5.54
N ASP A 416 -27.26 -10.24 6.86
CA ASP A 416 -28.11 -10.97 7.79
C ASP A 416 -29.53 -10.37 7.88
N SER A 417 -29.65 -9.04 7.85
CA SER A 417 -30.95 -8.37 7.84
C SER A 417 -31.76 -8.70 6.59
N LEU A 418 -31.10 -8.73 5.42
CA LEU A 418 -31.72 -9.17 4.16
C LEU A 418 -32.20 -10.62 4.25
N ALA A 419 -31.34 -11.52 4.76
CA ALA A 419 -31.66 -12.93 4.90
C ALA A 419 -32.83 -13.18 5.87
N ALA A 420 -32.88 -12.44 6.98
CA ALA A 420 -33.93 -12.58 8.01
C ALA A 420 -35.35 -12.33 7.47
N ARG A 421 -35.48 -11.59 6.35
CA ARG A 421 -36.75 -11.34 5.67
C ARG A 421 -36.88 -12.06 4.31
N GLY A 422 -36.05 -13.08 4.07
CA GLY A 422 -36.15 -13.97 2.91
C GLY A 422 -35.55 -13.43 1.61
N GLU A 423 -34.72 -12.39 1.66
CA GLU A 423 -34.01 -11.90 0.48
C GLU A 423 -32.64 -12.56 0.32
N ARG A 424 -32.15 -12.67 -0.92
CA ARG A 424 -30.81 -13.17 -1.20
C ARG A 424 -29.78 -12.27 -0.50
N PRO A 425 -28.99 -12.80 0.46
CA PRO A 425 -28.00 -12.00 1.16
C PRO A 425 -26.86 -11.61 0.20
N ALA A 426 -26.44 -10.35 0.28
CA ALA A 426 -25.23 -9.86 -0.37
C ALA A 426 -24.61 -8.79 0.53
N ALA A 427 -23.40 -9.03 1.02
CA ALA A 427 -22.69 -8.17 1.98
C ALA A 427 -22.08 -6.93 1.30
N VAL A 428 -22.91 -6.14 0.62
CA VAL A 428 -22.49 -4.98 -0.16
C VAL A 428 -21.94 -3.87 0.74
N GLU A 429 -22.62 -3.58 1.85
CA GLU A 429 -22.17 -2.58 2.83
C GLU A 429 -20.83 -2.98 3.48
N GLN A 430 -20.62 -4.29 3.72
CA GLN A 430 -19.39 -4.82 4.27
C GLN A 430 -18.20 -4.54 3.34
N ILE A 431 -18.35 -4.77 2.04
CA ILE A 431 -17.26 -4.50 1.09
C ILE A 431 -16.85 -3.04 1.08
N LEU A 432 -17.80 -2.11 1.20
CA LEU A 432 -17.46 -0.70 1.35
C LEU A 432 -16.63 -0.48 2.63
N ARG A 433 -17.07 -0.98 3.78
CA ARG A 433 -16.31 -0.85 5.05
C ARG A 433 -14.91 -1.46 4.95
N ASP A 434 -14.80 -2.65 4.36
CA ASP A 434 -13.56 -3.43 4.25
C ASP A 434 -12.55 -2.79 3.29
N LEU A 435 -13.01 -2.11 2.24
CA LEU A 435 -12.12 -1.42 1.28
C LEU A 435 -11.57 -0.09 1.82
N ARG A 436 -12.18 0.52 2.84
CA ARG A 436 -11.77 1.86 3.30
C ARG A 436 -10.30 1.92 3.72
N ILE A 437 -9.82 0.86 4.37
CA ILE A 437 -8.46 0.76 4.92
C ILE A 437 -7.39 0.64 3.82
N ASN A 438 -7.74 0.15 2.63
CA ASN A 438 -6.80 -0.03 1.52
C ASN A 438 -6.20 1.28 0.99
N ARG A 439 -6.87 2.40 1.26
CA ARG A 439 -6.40 3.77 0.96
C ARG A 439 -5.49 4.36 2.04
N ILE A 440 -5.32 3.66 3.17
CA ILE A 440 -4.64 4.16 4.37
C ILE A 440 -3.39 3.33 4.66
N PHE A 441 -3.53 2.02 4.85
CA PHE A 441 -2.39 1.17 5.22
C PHE A 441 -1.48 0.85 4.02
N GLU A 442 -0.31 0.29 4.30
CA GLU A 442 0.78 0.06 3.33
C GLU A 442 1.20 1.33 2.55
N GLY A 443 1.07 2.49 3.22
CA GLY A 443 1.25 3.82 2.65
C GLY A 443 -0.07 4.45 2.26
N SER A 444 -0.45 5.56 2.90
CA SER A 444 -1.68 6.28 2.54
C SER A 444 -1.60 6.78 1.09
N THR A 445 -2.75 7.05 0.48
CA THR A 445 -2.84 7.63 -0.87
C THR A 445 -1.90 8.82 -1.06
N GLU A 446 -1.85 9.74 -0.09
CA GLU A 446 -0.99 10.92 -0.13
C GLU A 446 0.50 10.54 -0.10
N ILE A 447 0.89 9.59 0.76
CA ILE A 447 2.28 9.11 0.83
C ILE A 447 2.66 8.34 -0.43
N MET A 448 1.74 7.56 -1.00
CA MET A 448 1.96 6.85 -2.25
C MET A 448 2.15 7.82 -3.41
N HIS A 449 1.38 8.90 -3.49
CA HIS A 449 1.61 9.97 -4.47
C HIS A 449 3.00 10.57 -4.33
N LEU A 450 3.46 10.85 -3.11
CA LEU A 450 4.81 11.41 -2.89
C LEU A 450 5.91 10.42 -3.25
N LEU A 451 5.77 9.15 -2.87
CA LEU A 451 6.71 8.09 -3.20
C LEU A 451 6.83 7.91 -4.72
N ILE A 452 5.70 7.79 -5.42
CA ILE A 452 5.69 7.59 -6.88
C ILE A 452 6.20 8.85 -7.59
N ALA A 453 5.83 10.05 -7.13
CA ALA A 453 6.33 11.30 -7.69
C ALA A 453 7.85 11.40 -7.55
N ARG A 454 8.40 11.00 -6.40
CA ARG A 454 9.85 10.97 -6.14
C ARG A 454 10.58 10.00 -7.07
N GLU A 455 10.01 8.82 -7.33
CA GLU A 455 10.52 7.84 -8.29
C GLU A 455 10.40 8.33 -9.75
N ALA A 456 9.29 8.98 -10.08
CA ALA A 456 9.02 9.54 -11.40
C ALA A 456 10.03 10.62 -11.82
N VAL A 457 10.51 11.43 -10.87
CA VAL A 457 11.52 12.47 -11.12
C VAL A 457 12.96 12.04 -10.78
N ASP A 458 13.18 10.79 -10.40
CA ASP A 458 14.48 10.29 -9.92
C ASP A 458 15.61 10.48 -10.93
N ALA A 459 15.34 10.23 -12.22
CA ALA A 459 16.32 10.46 -13.29
C ALA A 459 16.69 11.96 -13.46
N HIS A 460 15.77 12.86 -13.16
CA HIS A 460 16.05 14.29 -13.16
C HIS A 460 16.87 14.70 -11.93
N LEU A 461 16.55 14.15 -10.76
CA LEU A 461 17.25 14.43 -9.51
C LEU A 461 18.68 13.86 -9.49
N SER A 462 18.93 12.68 -10.06
CA SER A 462 20.27 12.11 -10.13
C SER A 462 21.23 12.93 -11.00
N VAL A 463 20.70 13.65 -12.00
CA VAL A 463 21.50 14.47 -12.91
C VAL A 463 21.57 15.93 -12.47
N ALA A 464 20.48 16.48 -11.91
CA ALA A 464 20.35 17.91 -11.61
C ALA A 464 20.17 18.24 -10.11
N GLY A 465 20.05 17.25 -9.23
CA GLY A 465 19.75 17.46 -7.80
C GLY A 465 20.79 18.31 -7.08
N ASP A 466 22.07 18.07 -7.35
CA ASP A 466 23.19 18.86 -6.79
C ASP A 466 23.13 20.35 -7.14
N ILE A 467 22.44 20.75 -8.22
CA ILE A 467 22.31 22.16 -8.63
C ILE A 467 21.45 22.94 -7.62
N ILE A 468 20.43 22.28 -7.08
CA ILE A 468 19.45 22.88 -6.16
C ILE A 468 19.74 22.55 -4.70
N ASP A 469 20.77 21.74 -4.43
CA ASP A 469 21.21 21.40 -3.08
C ASP A 469 21.91 22.61 -2.42
N PRO A 470 21.38 23.13 -1.30
CA PRO A 470 22.01 24.24 -0.58
C PRO A 470 23.38 23.84 -0.02
N ASP A 471 23.59 22.56 0.30
CA ASP A 471 24.79 22.02 0.96
C ASP A 471 25.86 21.60 -0.07
N ALA A 472 25.63 21.79 -1.38
CA ALA A 472 26.59 21.48 -2.44
C ALA A 472 27.59 22.61 -2.73
N ASP A 473 28.88 22.25 -2.84
CA ASP A 473 29.95 23.17 -3.23
C ASP A 473 29.85 23.62 -4.72
N LEU A 474 30.58 24.68 -5.07
CA LEU A 474 30.56 25.27 -6.41
C LEU A 474 31.03 24.30 -7.51
N ALA A 475 31.99 23.42 -7.22
CA ALA A 475 32.52 22.47 -8.20
C ALA A 475 31.54 21.31 -8.46
N ARG A 476 30.82 20.85 -7.43
CA ARG A 476 29.74 19.86 -7.49
C ARG A 476 28.56 20.43 -8.27
N LYS A 477 28.18 21.68 -7.99
CA LYS A 477 27.15 22.42 -8.74
C LYS A 477 27.51 22.58 -10.21
N ALA A 478 28.74 22.97 -10.54
CA ALA A 478 29.18 23.12 -11.93
C ALA A 478 29.18 21.79 -12.71
N ARG A 479 29.68 20.70 -12.11
CA ARG A 479 29.64 19.35 -12.70
C ARG A 479 28.22 18.85 -12.90
N ALA A 480 27.33 19.09 -11.94
CA ALA A 480 25.91 18.77 -12.08
C ALA A 480 25.25 19.59 -13.18
N GLY A 481 25.56 20.88 -13.30
CA GLY A 481 25.10 21.74 -14.40
C GLY A 481 25.49 21.19 -15.78
N ALA A 482 26.74 20.76 -15.97
CA ALA A 482 27.20 20.16 -17.22
C ALA A 482 26.47 18.83 -17.53
N ARG A 483 26.34 17.94 -16.54
CA ARG A 483 25.59 16.67 -16.68
C ARG A 483 24.13 16.91 -17.03
N ALA A 484 23.47 17.85 -16.35
CA ALA A 484 22.09 18.25 -16.61
C ALA A 484 21.94 18.82 -18.02
N GLY A 485 22.81 19.75 -18.43
CA GLY A 485 22.81 20.30 -19.79
C GLY A 485 22.91 19.20 -20.86
N ALA A 486 23.85 18.26 -20.71
CA ALA A 486 24.01 17.16 -21.65
C ALA A 486 22.79 16.22 -21.69
N PHE A 487 22.23 15.88 -20.53
CA PHE A 487 21.03 15.04 -20.43
C PHE A 487 19.82 15.71 -21.09
N TYR A 488 19.49 16.96 -20.70
CA TYR A 488 18.32 17.66 -21.20
C TYR A 488 18.44 18.01 -22.69
N ALA A 489 19.64 18.33 -23.18
CA ALA A 489 19.87 18.57 -24.61
C ALA A 489 19.57 17.32 -25.46
N ARG A 490 19.81 16.11 -24.93
CA ARG A 490 19.46 14.85 -25.60
C ARG A 490 18.00 14.46 -25.41
N TRP A 491 17.47 14.66 -24.21
CA TRP A 491 16.14 14.18 -23.83
C TRP A 491 15.00 15.09 -24.31
N LEU A 492 15.09 16.42 -24.15
CA LEU A 492 14.00 17.34 -24.51
C LEU A 492 13.56 17.23 -25.98
N PRO A 493 14.46 17.13 -26.98
CA PRO A 493 14.06 16.96 -28.37
C PRO A 493 13.24 15.69 -28.61
N THR A 494 13.48 14.62 -27.84
CA THR A 494 12.72 13.38 -27.97
C THR A 494 11.24 13.63 -27.66
N LEU A 495 10.89 14.57 -26.79
CA LEU A 495 9.50 14.81 -26.41
C LEU A 495 8.65 15.43 -27.52
N ALA A 496 9.24 16.00 -28.57
CA ALA A 496 8.51 16.73 -29.61
C ALA A 496 7.70 15.81 -30.54
N VAL A 497 8.32 14.76 -31.06
CA VAL A 497 7.76 13.87 -32.08
C VAL A 497 8.00 12.41 -31.70
N GLY A 498 7.07 11.53 -32.03
CA GLY A 498 7.23 10.09 -31.81
C GLY A 498 6.14 9.27 -32.50
N ARG A 499 6.20 7.94 -32.34
CA ARG A 499 5.35 6.97 -33.08
C ARG A 499 3.86 7.20 -32.84
N GLY A 500 3.47 7.83 -31.73
CA GLY A 500 2.09 8.19 -31.45
C GLY A 500 1.52 9.26 -32.40
N GLN A 501 2.35 10.03 -33.10
CA GLN A 501 1.91 11.05 -34.07
C GLN A 501 1.75 10.48 -35.48
N THR A 502 2.30 9.30 -35.75
CA THR A 502 2.13 8.61 -37.02
C THR A 502 0.73 7.96 -37.06
N PRO A 503 -0.11 8.22 -38.07
CA PRO A 503 -1.45 7.63 -38.17
C PRO A 503 -1.46 6.09 -38.13
N THR A 504 -0.43 5.46 -38.72
CA THR A 504 -0.22 4.00 -38.74
C THR A 504 0.60 3.48 -37.55
N GLY A 505 0.97 4.34 -36.59
CA GLY A 505 1.70 3.93 -35.39
C GLY A 505 0.91 2.91 -34.58
N TYR A 506 1.61 1.85 -34.12
CA TYR A 506 1.06 0.75 -33.33
C TYR A 506 -0.03 -0.08 -34.04
N ALA A 507 -0.07 -0.09 -35.38
CA ALA A 507 -1.05 -0.84 -36.16
C ALA A 507 -1.12 -2.34 -35.83
N GLU A 508 -0.04 -2.92 -35.30
CA GLU A 508 0.03 -4.30 -34.81
C GLU A 508 -0.91 -4.60 -33.63
N TYR A 509 -1.49 -3.57 -32.99
CA TYR A 509 -2.51 -3.69 -31.94
C TYR A 509 -3.95 -3.54 -32.46
N GLY A 510 -4.13 -3.46 -33.78
CA GLY A 510 -5.46 -3.42 -34.42
C GLY A 510 -6.34 -2.28 -33.90
N PRO A 511 -7.59 -2.55 -33.46
CA PRO A 511 -8.50 -1.52 -32.94
C PRO A 511 -7.93 -0.70 -31.77
N LEU A 512 -7.02 -1.28 -30.97
CA LEU A 512 -6.45 -0.64 -29.78
C LEU A 512 -5.27 0.30 -30.10
N ALA A 513 -4.80 0.33 -31.36
CA ALA A 513 -3.68 1.17 -31.78
C ALA A 513 -3.89 2.66 -31.47
N GLY A 514 -5.15 3.13 -31.55
CA GLY A 514 -5.52 4.51 -31.21
C GLY A 514 -5.23 4.88 -29.76
N HIS A 515 -5.42 3.94 -28.85
CA HIS A 515 -5.16 4.12 -27.42
C HIS A 515 -3.66 4.17 -27.13
N LEU A 516 -2.84 3.30 -27.73
CA LEU A 516 -1.39 3.36 -27.57
C LEU A 516 -0.77 4.63 -28.17
N ARG A 517 -1.30 5.10 -29.31
CA ARG A 517 -0.93 6.42 -29.83
C ARG A 517 -1.28 7.55 -28.86
N TYR A 518 -2.44 7.47 -28.20
CA TYR A 518 -2.80 8.41 -27.15
C TYR A 518 -1.83 8.31 -25.95
N VAL A 519 -1.54 7.11 -25.47
CA VAL A 519 -0.64 6.89 -24.33
C VAL A 519 0.74 7.48 -24.61
N GLU A 520 1.31 7.24 -25.79
CA GLU A 520 2.62 7.74 -26.16
C GLU A 520 2.67 9.27 -26.19
N ARG A 521 1.72 9.93 -26.87
CA ARG A 521 1.67 11.39 -26.95
C ARG A 521 1.46 12.02 -25.57
N THR A 522 0.63 11.37 -24.76
CA THR A 522 0.23 11.86 -23.44
C THR A 522 1.34 11.66 -22.42
N SER A 523 2.11 10.57 -22.50
CA SER A 523 3.35 10.36 -21.74
C SER A 523 4.38 11.47 -22.03
N ARG A 524 4.56 11.88 -23.29
CA ARG A 524 5.41 13.04 -23.63
C ARG A 524 4.86 14.36 -23.06
N LYS A 525 3.53 14.55 -23.08
CA LYS A 525 2.87 15.72 -22.46
C LYS A 525 3.07 15.73 -20.94
N LEU A 526 2.97 14.58 -20.29
CA LEU A 526 3.23 14.39 -18.87
C LEU A 526 4.66 14.80 -18.54
N ALA A 527 5.65 14.24 -19.23
CA ALA A 527 7.06 14.56 -19.08
C ALA A 527 7.36 16.06 -19.23
N ARG A 528 6.79 16.72 -20.25
CA ARG A 528 6.91 18.19 -20.41
C ARG A 528 6.29 18.97 -19.27
N SER A 529 5.12 18.55 -18.79
CA SER A 529 4.41 19.22 -17.69
C SER A 529 5.20 19.11 -16.38
N THR A 530 5.74 17.93 -16.09
CA THR A 530 6.66 17.69 -14.97
C THR A 530 7.91 18.55 -15.09
N PHE A 531 8.57 18.55 -16.24
CA PHE A 531 9.77 19.36 -16.47
C PHE A 531 9.51 20.87 -16.32
N TYR A 532 8.37 21.36 -16.82
CA TYR A 532 7.96 22.75 -16.64
C TYR A 532 7.73 23.09 -15.16
N ALA A 533 7.08 22.21 -14.39
CA ALA A 533 6.90 22.38 -12.96
C ALA A 533 8.22 22.39 -12.19
N MET A 534 9.14 21.48 -12.53
CA MET A 534 10.51 21.45 -11.98
C MET A 534 11.25 22.76 -12.26
N SER A 535 11.15 23.27 -13.49
CA SER A 535 11.77 24.54 -13.88
C SER A 535 11.15 25.74 -13.14
N ARG A 536 9.83 25.72 -12.93
CA ARG A 536 9.07 26.81 -12.28
C ARG A 536 9.26 26.85 -10.76
N TRP A 537 9.27 25.69 -10.10
CA TRP A 537 9.27 25.60 -8.64
C TRP A 537 10.59 25.12 -8.04
N GLN A 538 11.47 24.51 -8.84
CA GLN A 538 12.76 23.95 -8.39
C GLN A 538 12.56 23.04 -7.17
N GLY A 539 13.43 23.13 -6.15
CA GLY A 539 13.28 22.35 -4.92
C GLY A 539 11.93 22.52 -4.21
N ARG A 540 11.24 23.66 -4.40
CA ARG A 540 9.91 23.89 -3.80
C ARG A 540 8.80 23.04 -4.42
N MET A 541 9.07 22.35 -5.54
CA MET A 541 8.12 21.41 -6.14
C MET A 541 7.73 20.29 -5.17
N GLU A 542 8.62 19.89 -4.26
CA GLU A 542 8.31 18.88 -3.23
C GLU A 542 7.12 19.27 -2.35
N ARG A 543 6.86 20.57 -2.19
CA ARG A 543 5.74 21.13 -1.41
C ARG A 543 4.47 21.30 -2.24
N LYS A 544 4.49 20.98 -3.54
CA LYS A 544 3.32 21.04 -4.44
C LYS A 544 2.64 19.68 -4.53
N GLN A 545 2.28 19.14 -3.38
CA GLN A 545 1.83 17.75 -3.24
C GLN A 545 0.58 17.43 -4.07
N ALA A 546 -0.41 18.33 -4.12
CA ALA A 546 -1.60 18.16 -4.96
C ALA A 546 -1.29 18.16 -6.47
N PHE A 547 -0.31 18.94 -6.91
CA PHE A 547 0.17 18.88 -8.31
C PHE A 547 0.88 17.54 -8.59
N LEU A 548 1.75 17.11 -7.68
CA LEU A 548 2.47 15.84 -7.78
C LEU A 548 1.50 14.65 -7.83
N ALA A 549 0.45 14.66 -7.00
CA ALA A 549 -0.62 13.67 -7.01
C ALA A 549 -1.26 13.54 -8.40
N ARG A 550 -1.70 14.65 -9.00
CA ARG A 550 -2.28 14.64 -10.35
C ARG A 550 -1.31 14.13 -11.42
N ILE A 551 -0.02 14.45 -11.33
CA ILE A 551 1.02 13.89 -12.23
C ILE A 551 1.10 12.37 -12.09
N VAL A 552 1.08 11.87 -10.86
CA VAL A 552 1.10 10.42 -10.58
C VAL A 552 -0.15 9.74 -11.11
N ASP A 553 -1.34 10.30 -10.85
CA ASP A 553 -2.62 9.73 -11.30
C ASP A 553 -2.70 9.66 -12.82
N ILE A 554 -2.22 10.68 -13.54
CA ILE A 554 -2.09 10.63 -15.00
C ILE A 554 -1.18 9.47 -15.41
N GLY A 555 -0.01 9.32 -14.76
CA GLY A 555 0.90 8.21 -15.03
C GLY A 555 0.26 6.84 -14.80
N ALA A 556 -0.55 6.70 -13.75
CA ALA A 556 -1.30 5.48 -13.44
C ALA A 556 -2.33 5.13 -14.52
N GLU A 557 -3.12 6.11 -15.00
CA GLU A 557 -4.06 5.89 -16.11
C GLU A 557 -3.33 5.42 -17.38
N LEU A 558 -2.21 6.08 -17.72
CA LEU A 558 -1.42 5.73 -18.90
C LEU A 558 -0.81 4.33 -18.80
N PHE A 559 -0.33 3.94 -17.62
CA PHE A 559 0.18 2.59 -17.37
C PHE A 559 -0.94 1.55 -17.54
N ALA A 560 -2.09 1.79 -16.92
CA ALA A 560 -3.24 0.89 -17.03
C ALA A 560 -3.70 0.72 -18.48
N MET A 561 -3.76 1.81 -19.26
CA MET A 561 -4.12 1.77 -20.68
C MET A 561 -3.11 0.95 -21.50
N ALA A 562 -1.81 1.14 -21.28
CA ALA A 562 -0.79 0.35 -21.99
C ALA A 562 -0.89 -1.15 -21.65
N ALA A 563 -0.99 -1.48 -20.36
CA ALA A 563 -1.09 -2.86 -19.89
C ALA A 563 -2.33 -3.58 -20.45
N THR A 564 -3.49 -2.92 -20.44
CA THR A 564 -4.74 -3.46 -21.01
C THR A 564 -4.67 -3.69 -22.51
N CYS A 565 -4.07 -2.77 -23.27
CA CYS A 565 -3.86 -2.98 -24.70
C CYS A 565 -2.94 -4.17 -25.00
N VAL A 566 -1.88 -4.36 -24.22
CA VAL A 566 -0.92 -5.46 -24.43
C VAL A 566 -1.53 -6.81 -24.05
N ARG A 567 -2.21 -6.90 -22.89
CA ARG A 567 -2.92 -8.12 -22.49
C ARG A 567 -3.98 -8.52 -23.53
N ALA A 568 -4.85 -7.59 -23.90
CA ALA A 568 -5.92 -7.87 -24.86
C ALA A 568 -5.39 -8.33 -26.22
N LYS A 569 -4.28 -7.76 -26.70
CA LYS A 569 -3.59 -8.24 -27.91
C LYS A 569 -3.08 -9.68 -27.74
N ALA A 570 -2.47 -10.00 -26.60
CA ALA A 570 -1.90 -11.32 -26.35
C ALA A 570 -2.97 -12.41 -26.21
N GLU A 571 -4.13 -12.06 -25.63
CA GLU A 571 -5.25 -12.98 -25.39
C GLU A 571 -6.29 -12.96 -26.53
N ARG A 572 -6.12 -12.19 -27.61
CA ARG A 572 -7.17 -11.94 -28.62
C ARG A 572 -7.76 -13.20 -29.26
N ASP A 573 -6.95 -14.26 -29.37
CA ASP A 573 -7.35 -15.52 -30.01
C ASP A 573 -8.06 -16.46 -29.01
N THR A 574 -7.86 -16.27 -27.70
CA THR A 574 -8.44 -17.11 -26.63
C THR A 574 -9.55 -16.43 -25.83
N ARG A 575 -9.55 -15.09 -25.78
CA ARG A 575 -10.51 -14.21 -25.09
C ARG A 575 -10.78 -12.94 -25.92
N PRO A 576 -11.43 -13.05 -27.08
CA PRO A 576 -11.66 -11.92 -27.98
C PRO A 576 -12.45 -10.77 -27.32
N GLU A 577 -13.34 -11.07 -26.38
CA GLU A 577 -14.09 -10.07 -25.58
C GLU A 577 -13.18 -9.14 -24.76
N GLY A 578 -11.95 -9.57 -24.45
CA GLY A 578 -10.95 -8.73 -23.79
C GLY A 578 -10.58 -7.50 -24.62
N MET A 579 -10.67 -7.58 -25.95
CA MET A 579 -10.44 -6.42 -26.84
C MET A 579 -11.51 -5.34 -26.65
N GLU A 580 -12.77 -5.75 -26.46
CA GLU A 580 -13.90 -4.83 -26.24
C GLU A 580 -13.78 -4.15 -24.87
N LEU A 581 -13.47 -4.92 -23.83
CA LEU A 581 -13.25 -4.38 -22.49
C LEU A 581 -12.03 -3.45 -22.42
N ALA A 582 -10.95 -3.77 -23.14
CA ALA A 582 -9.78 -2.90 -23.24
C ALA A 582 -10.09 -1.57 -23.95
N ASP A 583 -10.89 -1.58 -25.03
CA ASP A 583 -11.34 -0.35 -25.70
C ASP A 583 -12.20 0.50 -24.75
N LEU A 584 -13.18 -0.13 -24.10
CA LEU A 584 -14.07 0.55 -23.14
C LEU A 584 -13.29 1.18 -21.98
N PHE A 585 -12.39 0.41 -21.35
CA PHE A 585 -11.54 0.89 -20.28
C PHE A 585 -10.69 2.08 -20.74
N CYS A 586 -10.00 1.95 -21.89
CA CYS A 586 -9.14 3.01 -22.41
C CYS A 586 -9.91 4.30 -22.71
N ARG A 587 -11.15 4.22 -23.22
CA ARG A 587 -12.00 5.40 -23.43
C ARG A 587 -12.34 6.10 -22.12
N GLN A 588 -12.70 5.35 -21.08
CA GLN A 588 -13.01 5.92 -19.77
C GLN A 588 -11.75 6.50 -19.08
N ALA A 589 -10.61 5.78 -19.16
CA ALA A 589 -9.32 6.23 -18.64
C ALA A 589 -8.84 7.53 -19.29
N ARG A 590 -9.04 7.67 -20.61
CA ARG A 590 -8.73 8.90 -21.34
C ARG A 590 -9.49 10.11 -20.81
N VAL A 591 -10.79 9.96 -20.51
CA VAL A 591 -11.59 11.05 -19.93
C VAL A 591 -11.04 11.45 -18.55
N ARG A 592 -10.66 10.49 -17.70
CA ARG A 592 -10.06 10.76 -16.39
C ARG A 592 -8.71 11.47 -16.54
N ALA A 593 -7.84 11.00 -17.43
CA ALA A 593 -6.55 11.61 -17.69
C ALA A 593 -6.67 13.04 -18.25
N GLU A 594 -7.61 13.29 -19.17
CA GLU A 594 -7.87 14.63 -19.73
C GLU A 594 -8.34 15.62 -18.65
N ARG A 595 -9.22 15.18 -17.73
CA ARG A 595 -9.63 15.97 -16.57
C ARG A 595 -8.45 16.32 -15.67
N LEU A 596 -7.63 15.33 -15.29
CA LEU A 596 -6.46 15.54 -14.45
C LEU A 596 -5.46 16.53 -15.08
N PHE A 597 -5.27 16.48 -16.39
CA PHE A 597 -4.41 17.44 -17.10
C PHE A 597 -4.92 18.88 -17.06
N ALA A 598 -6.23 19.08 -17.11
CA ALA A 598 -6.83 20.41 -16.95
C ALA A 598 -6.58 20.93 -15.53
N GLU A 599 -6.83 20.07 -14.54
CA GLU A 599 -6.70 20.39 -13.12
C GLU A 599 -5.24 20.61 -12.66
N LEU A 600 -4.22 20.24 -13.47
CA LEU A 600 -2.82 20.59 -13.16
C LEU A 600 -2.61 22.10 -12.99
N TRP A 601 -3.35 22.90 -13.77
CA TRP A 601 -3.15 24.36 -13.83
C TRP A 601 -4.41 25.16 -13.53
N ASP A 602 -5.58 24.54 -13.67
CA ASP A 602 -6.88 25.12 -13.30
C ASP A 602 -7.39 24.45 -12.01
N ASN A 603 -7.04 25.02 -10.85
CA ASN A 603 -7.36 24.47 -9.53
C ASN A 603 -7.38 25.53 -8.43
N THR A 604 -7.86 25.13 -7.25
CA THR A 604 -7.98 25.96 -6.05
C THR A 604 -6.85 25.77 -5.04
N ASP A 605 -5.84 24.94 -5.33
CA ASP A 605 -4.82 24.47 -4.37
C ASP A 605 -4.22 25.61 -3.52
N SER A 606 -3.90 26.75 -4.15
CA SER A 606 -3.27 27.87 -3.46
C SER A 606 -4.20 28.62 -2.48
N ILE A 607 -5.50 28.66 -2.77
CA ILE A 607 -6.51 29.26 -1.90
C ILE A 607 -6.86 28.26 -0.79
N ASP A 608 -6.94 26.97 -1.10
CA ASP A 608 -7.23 25.91 -0.14
C ASP A 608 -6.16 25.86 0.96
N VAL A 609 -4.87 25.93 0.60
CA VAL A 609 -3.78 25.99 1.60
C VAL A 609 -3.86 27.24 2.48
N LYS A 610 -4.30 28.38 1.94
CA LYS A 610 -4.51 29.60 2.74
C LYS A 610 -5.74 29.47 3.65
N ALA A 611 -6.81 28.84 3.17
CA ALA A 611 -8.01 28.58 3.94
C ALA A 611 -7.72 27.60 5.08
N ALA A 612 -6.99 26.52 4.82
CA ALA A 612 -6.54 25.55 5.83
C ALA A 612 -5.83 26.22 7.00
N LYS A 613 -4.89 27.14 6.74
CA LYS A 613 -4.22 27.92 7.81
C LYS A 613 -5.19 28.74 8.66
N ARG A 614 -6.25 29.28 8.04
CA ARG A 614 -7.29 30.05 8.76
C ARG A 614 -8.20 29.14 9.57
N ILE A 615 -8.56 27.97 9.03
CA ILE A 615 -9.34 26.94 9.72
C ILE A 615 -8.58 26.49 10.99
N LEU A 616 -7.31 26.12 10.83
CA LEU A 616 -6.45 25.71 11.96
C LEU A 616 -6.24 26.83 12.99
N GLY A 617 -6.33 28.09 12.57
CA GLY A 617 -6.31 29.26 13.47
C GLY A 617 -7.67 29.59 14.10
N GLY A 618 -8.70 28.74 13.95
CA GLY A 618 -10.02 28.92 14.53
C GLY A 618 -10.89 30.00 13.86
N ARG A 619 -10.53 30.50 12.67
CA ARG A 619 -11.24 31.64 12.04
C ARG A 619 -12.69 31.34 11.67
N TYR A 620 -13.02 30.08 11.41
CA TYR A 620 -14.33 29.65 10.91
C TYR A 620 -15.06 28.70 11.86
N THR A 621 -14.75 28.74 13.18
CA THR A 621 -15.39 27.89 14.18
C THR A 621 -16.89 28.10 14.30
N PHE A 622 -17.44 29.22 13.82
CA PHE A 622 -18.90 29.43 13.72
C PHE A 622 -19.62 28.38 12.86
N LEU A 623 -18.90 27.64 12.00
CA LEU A 623 -19.47 26.53 11.22
C LEU A 623 -19.75 25.30 12.10
N GLU A 624 -19.22 25.25 13.32
CA GLU A 624 -19.43 24.20 14.32
C GLU A 624 -20.67 24.49 15.19
N ASP A 625 -21.31 25.65 15.02
CA ASP A 625 -22.51 26.03 15.77
C ASP A 625 -23.70 25.10 15.44
N GLY A 626 -24.46 24.69 16.47
CA GLY A 626 -25.67 23.88 16.31
C GLY A 626 -25.45 22.36 16.27
N VAL A 627 -24.21 21.90 16.49
CA VAL A 627 -23.90 20.47 16.66
C VAL A 627 -23.26 20.19 18.03
N VAL A 628 -23.27 18.92 18.43
CA VAL A 628 -22.53 18.44 19.60
C VAL A 628 -21.21 17.86 19.12
N THR A 629 -20.09 18.46 19.56
CA THR A 629 -18.76 17.97 19.24
C THR A 629 -18.33 16.86 20.19
N PRO A 630 -17.38 15.99 19.79
CA PRO A 630 -16.77 15.02 20.69
C PRO A 630 -16.12 15.68 21.92
N ALA A 631 -16.00 14.93 23.00
CA ALA A 631 -15.34 15.38 24.22
C ALA A 631 -13.84 15.66 23.97
N THR A 632 -13.31 16.69 24.62
CA THR A 632 -11.93 17.18 24.44
C THR A 632 -11.04 16.94 25.66
N ASP A 633 -11.51 16.18 26.64
CA ASP A 633 -10.82 15.84 27.88
C ASP A 633 -9.85 14.66 27.74
N VAL A 634 -9.87 13.98 26.59
CA VAL A 634 -8.96 12.89 26.24
C VAL A 634 -8.02 13.36 25.13
N ASP A 635 -6.74 13.04 25.27
CA ASP A 635 -5.73 13.33 24.24
C ASP A 635 -6.09 12.66 22.91
N GLN A 636 -5.82 13.36 21.80
CA GLN A 636 -6.07 12.83 20.45
C GLN A 636 -5.19 11.62 20.14
N VAL A 637 -3.98 11.57 20.71
CA VAL A 637 -3.03 10.48 20.57
C VAL A 637 -2.63 10.04 21.97
N ALA A 638 -2.79 8.76 22.27
CA ALA A 638 -2.43 8.21 23.57
C ALA A 638 -0.92 8.29 23.78
N ALA A 639 -0.51 8.89 24.90
CA ALA A 639 0.86 8.77 25.40
C ALA A 639 1.11 7.35 25.92
N TRP A 640 2.38 6.94 25.92
CA TRP A 640 2.81 5.71 26.60
C TRP A 640 4.08 5.99 27.38
N GLU A 641 4.23 5.32 28.52
CA GLU A 641 5.42 5.40 29.36
C GLU A 641 6.16 4.06 29.40
N PRO A 642 7.50 4.06 29.57
CA PRO A 642 8.27 2.85 29.81
C PRO A 642 7.79 2.11 31.07
N GLY A 643 7.81 0.78 31.02
CA GLY A 643 7.42 -0.06 32.14
C GLY A 643 6.58 -1.26 31.71
N PRO A 644 6.25 -2.16 32.66
CA PRO A 644 5.40 -3.31 32.41
C PRO A 644 3.98 -2.87 32.05
N SER A 645 3.22 -3.75 31.38
CA SER A 645 1.81 -3.48 31.15
C SER A 645 1.04 -3.44 32.47
N THR A 646 0.07 -2.54 32.57
CA THR A 646 -0.86 -2.46 33.70
C THR A 646 -2.17 -3.20 33.43
N VAL A 647 -2.31 -3.79 32.24
CA VAL A 647 -3.48 -4.57 31.84
C VAL A 647 -3.10 -6.03 31.60
N GLY A 648 -4.08 -6.93 31.65
CA GLY A 648 -3.87 -8.35 31.38
C GLY A 648 -3.51 -8.61 29.91
N ASP A 649 -2.71 -9.65 29.67
CA ASP A 649 -2.41 -10.11 28.30
C ASP A 649 -3.68 -10.73 27.67
N VAL A 650 -4.20 -10.09 26.63
CA VAL A 650 -5.41 -10.56 25.90
C VAL A 650 -5.09 -11.44 24.70
N ARG A 651 -3.84 -11.90 24.57
CA ARG A 651 -3.42 -12.77 23.47
C ARG A 651 -4.26 -14.03 23.38
N ARG A 652 -4.60 -14.39 22.13
CA ARG A 652 -5.25 -15.63 21.76
C ARG A 652 -4.21 -16.63 21.26
N ARG A 653 -4.14 -17.81 21.87
CA ARG A 653 -3.33 -18.91 21.36
C ARG A 653 -4.17 -19.78 20.43
N ILE A 654 -3.80 -19.84 19.16
CA ILE A 654 -4.40 -20.78 18.21
C ILE A 654 -3.86 -22.17 18.52
N PRO A 655 -4.72 -23.19 18.71
CA PRO A 655 -4.25 -24.56 18.90
C PRO A 655 -3.44 -25.03 17.69
N PRO A 656 -2.41 -25.87 17.89
CA PRO A 656 -1.61 -26.39 16.78
C PRO A 656 -2.48 -27.17 15.78
N VAL A 657 -1.97 -27.31 14.56
CA VAL A 657 -2.57 -28.16 13.55
C VAL A 657 -2.32 -29.62 13.95
N ASP A 658 -3.40 -30.36 14.24
CA ASP A 658 -3.36 -31.80 14.52
C ASP A 658 -2.86 -32.64 13.33
#